data_AF-A0A8H6TAW2-F1
#
_entry.id   AF-A0A8H6TAW2-F1
#
_cell.length_a   1.000
_cell.length_b   1.000
_cell.length_c   1.000
_cell.angle_alpha   90.00
_cell.angle_beta   90.00
_cell.angle_gamma   90.00
#
_symmetry.space_group_name_H-M   'P 1'
#
loop_
_entity.id
_entity.type
_entity.pdbx_description
1 polymer ?
#
loop_
_entity_poly.entity_id
_entity_poly.type
_entity_poly.pdbx_seq_one_letter_code
_entity_poly.pdbx_strand_id
1 'polypeptide(L)'
;MQAAYVLVPAPQYLTNANGPIMYPAPYPVATSSTLKRKIDYPPVPTYYYPAYPIPYHYQPAPIAWKKPKLTQDTTPAPPEETTLPPSYIYCHQCGKRRERDESAHCSFVEMDVVTKDRPAKTRRCHNKYCRSCLSSKYNEDLDNIKASIAPNQTGRIGEPYDFKCPKCRDVCSCWRCRKAKGLEPLGRPERKSKTRAEGTSKKPVAARHLPALQWNKLRTGLSVEDAEARLHIREFVLRFFSASIPKAHLEELEQIGGHGRSRFEDDDFVPWISEPCLKSVILAFLAILIEEETNGTIKKALQNGVKDLRAMGLGLSKIWQILSSLRDALDTSEAGSSDGNESDDSETVPSFPDPAPLPDSAKYTSRRTRSTGTSVVDTVQMIPVLLGLIDAVVETPSIRSELDNIAKEFKDLVRDTKEANRNVNDRWEKVKKEVDATNEQEFKARREAHKQLLKDIDGASKVAAHRFNPRFSPLGTDRDGRIYYALSPPVTESEGALEFISTVAAETDETKPSYKAKRKRKVKREEDPKSWSWFVAVHGTKPPAPLGVLPFKSVNRKDETDEESDDDESVDKWWAIDKPAEIRKLMTWISTKYRLDEDEESVDDSDSVVTGPDLGDIDMSPQSSRLELLALVGNLEDFVSGLEYRLRDSEGAGVLGLGDINSGKGKTKVA
;
A
#
# COMPACT_ATOMS: atom_id res chain seq x y z
N MET A 1 35.99 0.11 6.91
CA MET A 1 35.31 -0.38 8.12
C MET A 1 33.90 -0.81 7.70
N GLN A 2 33.65 -2.10 7.56
CA GLN A 2 32.30 -2.63 7.33
C GLN A 2 31.58 -2.57 8.69
N ALA A 3 30.69 -1.60 8.87
CA ALA A 3 29.76 -1.61 9.98
C ALA A 3 28.78 -2.75 9.75
N ALA A 4 28.93 -3.84 10.51
CA ALA A 4 27.96 -4.92 10.54
C ALA A 4 26.69 -4.40 11.22
N TYR A 5 25.74 -3.92 10.40
CA TYR A 5 24.39 -3.62 10.89
C TYR A 5 23.74 -4.94 11.31
N VAL A 6 23.54 -5.09 12.62
CA VAL A 6 22.79 -6.21 13.20
C VAL A 6 21.34 -6.11 12.71
N LEU A 7 20.97 -7.01 11.79
CA LEU A 7 19.59 -7.22 11.34
C LEU A 7 18.73 -7.66 12.54
N VAL A 8 17.99 -6.72 13.11
CA VAL A 8 16.91 -7.02 14.05
C VAL A 8 15.65 -7.29 13.22
N PRO A 9 14.99 -8.46 13.34
CA PRO A 9 13.84 -8.82 12.51
C PRO A 9 12.67 -7.86 12.73
N ALA A 10 11.94 -7.56 11.65
CA ALA A 10 10.73 -6.75 11.67
C ALA A 10 9.66 -7.33 12.62
N PRO A 11 8.84 -6.48 13.28
CA PRO A 11 7.73 -6.97 14.09
C PRO A 11 6.73 -7.70 13.20
N GLN A 12 6.56 -9.00 13.43
CA GLN A 12 5.54 -9.79 12.77
C GLN A 12 4.15 -9.23 13.13
N TYR A 13 3.39 -8.82 12.11
CA TYR A 13 1.98 -8.47 12.28
C TYR A 13 1.21 -9.72 12.75
N LEU A 14 0.88 -9.76 14.04
CA LEU A 14 0.05 -10.81 14.62
C LEU A 14 -1.37 -10.71 14.02
N THR A 15 -1.66 -11.59 13.07
CA THR A 15 -3.04 -11.87 12.66
C THR A 15 -3.72 -12.67 13.78
N ASN A 16 -4.86 -12.14 14.27
CA ASN A 16 -5.63 -12.70 15.37
C ASN A 16 -6.03 -14.17 15.12
N ALA A 17 -5.42 -15.10 15.85
CA ALA A 17 -5.92 -16.45 16.05
C ALA A 17 -6.61 -16.53 17.42
N ASN A 18 -7.89 -16.93 17.42
CA ASN A 18 -8.70 -17.12 18.63
C ASN A 18 -8.13 -18.24 19.51
N GLY A 19 -7.60 -17.88 20.69
CA GLY A 19 -7.29 -18.79 21.78
C GLY A 19 -7.65 -18.16 23.14
N PRO A 20 -8.18 -18.93 24.11
CA PRO A 20 -8.68 -18.38 25.37
C PRO A 20 -7.52 -18.04 26.32
N ILE A 21 -7.37 -16.76 26.63
CA ILE A 21 -6.42 -16.27 27.65
C ILE A 21 -7.10 -16.36 29.02
N MET A 22 -6.50 -17.11 29.95
CA MET A 22 -6.87 -17.08 31.37
C MET A 22 -6.38 -15.78 31.99
N TYR A 23 -7.29 -15.01 32.58
CA TYR A 23 -6.98 -13.79 33.33
C TYR A 23 -6.67 -14.09 34.81
N PRO A 24 -5.66 -13.44 35.43
CA PRO A 24 -5.55 -13.38 36.87
C PRO A 24 -6.53 -12.34 37.47
N ALA A 25 -6.85 -12.55 38.76
CA ALA A 25 -7.91 -11.88 39.52
C ALA A 25 -7.78 -10.34 39.63
N PRO A 26 -8.90 -9.61 39.81
CA PRO A 26 -8.91 -8.15 39.83
C PRO A 26 -8.49 -7.57 41.19
N TYR A 27 -7.70 -6.50 41.15
CA TYR A 27 -7.50 -5.57 42.27
C TYR A 27 -8.60 -4.50 42.29
N PRO A 28 -8.95 -3.96 43.48
CA PRO A 28 -10.12 -3.10 43.65
C PRO A 28 -9.94 -1.71 43.02
N VAL A 29 -10.95 -1.32 42.24
CA VAL A 29 -11.05 -0.01 41.58
C VAL A 29 -11.57 1.03 42.58
N ALA A 30 -10.78 2.07 42.82
CA ALA A 30 -11.25 3.30 43.45
C ALA A 30 -12.08 4.10 42.44
N THR A 31 -13.32 4.42 42.81
CA THR A 31 -14.23 5.27 42.05
C THR A 31 -13.72 6.71 42.06
N SER A 32 -13.17 7.19 40.94
CA SER A 32 -12.85 8.61 40.74
C SER A 32 -13.93 9.30 39.91
N SER A 33 -14.50 10.32 40.52
CA SER A 33 -15.56 11.18 40.00
C SER A 33 -15.14 11.93 38.74
N THR A 34 -16.05 12.01 37.79
CA THR A 34 -16.03 12.84 36.58
C THR A 34 -15.76 14.32 36.91
N LEU A 35 -14.53 14.79 36.66
CA LEU A 35 -14.20 16.21 36.52
C LEU A 35 -13.78 16.48 35.07
N LYS A 36 -14.65 17.17 34.33
CA LYS A 36 -14.36 17.75 33.02
C LYS A 36 -13.22 18.77 33.19
N ARG A 37 -11.99 18.41 32.82
CA ARG A 37 -10.92 19.40 32.63
C ARG A 37 -11.17 20.14 31.31
N LYS A 38 -11.51 21.44 31.41
CA LYS A 38 -11.22 22.39 30.34
C LYS A 38 -9.70 22.52 30.25
N ILE A 39 -9.15 22.17 29.09
CA ILE A 39 -7.76 22.50 28.76
C ILE A 39 -7.81 23.94 28.26
N ASP A 40 -7.47 24.89 29.13
CA ASP A 40 -7.20 26.27 28.73
C ASP A 40 -5.80 26.29 28.11
N TYR A 41 -5.74 26.41 26.78
CA TYR A 41 -4.48 26.71 26.09
C TYR A 41 -4.05 28.14 26.45
N PRO A 42 -2.79 28.38 26.84
CA PRO A 42 -2.30 29.74 26.99
C PRO A 42 -2.35 30.47 25.63
N PRO A 43 -2.66 31.78 25.60
CA PRO A 43 -2.68 32.54 24.37
C PRO A 43 -1.30 32.56 23.72
N VAL A 44 -1.25 32.14 22.46
CA VAL A 44 -0.06 32.20 21.61
C VAL A 44 0.38 33.68 21.50
N PRO A 45 1.65 34.03 21.77
CA PRO A 45 2.14 35.39 21.58
C PRO A 45 2.03 35.79 20.11
N THR A 46 1.21 36.79 19.82
CA THR A 46 1.16 37.43 18.50
C THR A 46 2.44 38.26 18.32
N TYR A 47 3.45 37.70 17.66
CA TYR A 47 4.59 38.46 17.19
C TYR A 47 4.15 39.38 16.04
N TYR A 48 4.14 40.68 16.34
CA TYR A 48 3.87 41.75 15.38
C TYR A 48 5.09 41.87 14.44
N TYR A 49 4.99 41.31 13.23
CA TYR A 49 5.96 41.61 12.17
C TYR A 49 5.62 42.96 11.54
N PRO A 50 6.51 43.96 11.54
CA PRO A 50 6.30 45.19 10.80
C PRO A 50 6.29 44.89 9.29
N ALA A 51 5.21 45.30 8.62
CA ALA A 51 5.04 45.16 7.18
C ALA A 51 6.06 46.03 6.45
N TYR A 52 6.96 45.41 5.69
CA TYR A 52 7.76 46.11 4.70
C TYR A 52 6.96 46.27 3.40
N PRO A 53 7.02 47.44 2.75
CA PRO A 53 6.28 47.70 1.51
C PRO A 53 6.91 46.93 0.35
N ILE A 54 6.13 46.07 -0.29
CA ILE A 54 6.46 45.41 -1.56
C ILE A 54 6.09 46.37 -2.70
N PRO A 55 7.03 46.81 -3.55
CA PRO A 55 6.68 47.58 -4.74
C PRO A 55 6.52 46.67 -5.97
N TYR A 56 5.57 47.08 -6.82
CA TYR A 56 5.27 46.65 -8.20
C TYR A 56 4.26 45.51 -8.40
N HIS A 57 3.05 45.98 -8.70
CA HIS A 57 1.92 45.28 -9.29
C HIS A 57 2.24 45.03 -10.78
N TYR A 58 2.54 43.79 -11.17
CA TYR A 58 2.57 43.39 -12.58
C TYR A 58 1.21 42.78 -12.92
N GLN A 59 0.42 43.45 -13.76
CA GLN A 59 -0.80 42.89 -14.35
C GLN A 59 -0.46 42.15 -15.64
N PRO A 60 -0.64 40.82 -15.73
CA PRO A 60 -0.54 40.13 -17.00
C PRO A 60 -1.78 40.43 -17.86
N ALA A 61 -1.54 40.72 -19.14
CA ALA A 61 -2.59 40.96 -20.14
C ALA A 61 -3.50 39.73 -20.35
N PRO A 62 -4.79 39.93 -20.69
CA PRO A 62 -5.74 38.85 -20.88
C PRO A 62 -5.43 38.07 -22.19
N ILE A 63 -5.00 36.81 -22.03
CA ILE A 63 -4.88 35.86 -23.14
C ILE A 63 -6.29 35.32 -23.46
N ALA A 64 -6.82 35.71 -24.62
CA ALA A 64 -8.10 35.23 -25.13
C ALA A 64 -7.96 33.79 -25.66
N TRP A 65 -8.52 32.83 -24.94
CA TRP A 65 -8.62 31.43 -25.38
C TRP A 65 -9.70 31.30 -26.45
N LYS A 66 -9.29 31.08 -27.71
CA LYS A 66 -10.22 30.68 -28.78
C LYS A 66 -10.60 29.21 -28.56
N LYS A 67 -11.91 28.97 -28.41
CA LYS A 67 -12.50 27.62 -28.34
C LYS A 67 -12.15 26.84 -29.63
N PRO A 68 -11.57 25.62 -29.56
CA PRO A 68 -11.40 24.79 -30.73
C PRO A 68 -12.76 24.35 -31.26
N LYS A 69 -12.94 24.46 -32.59
CA LYS A 69 -14.12 24.00 -33.31
C LYS A 69 -14.16 22.47 -33.29
N LEU A 70 -15.24 21.93 -32.72
CA LEU A 70 -15.59 20.53 -32.74
C LEU A 70 -16.04 20.15 -34.16
N THR A 71 -15.20 19.45 -34.91
CA THR A 71 -15.57 18.83 -36.19
C THR A 71 -16.33 17.54 -35.91
N GLN A 72 -17.59 17.51 -36.32
CA GLN A 72 -18.43 16.32 -36.38
C GLN A 72 -18.01 15.47 -37.57
N ASP A 73 -17.51 14.26 -37.32
CA ASP A 73 -17.89 13.07 -38.09
C ASP A 73 -17.29 11.83 -37.43
N THR A 74 -18.13 11.05 -36.74
CA THR A 74 -17.80 9.67 -36.39
C THR A 74 -19.09 8.89 -36.34
N THR A 75 -19.22 7.96 -37.27
CA THR A 75 -20.33 7.02 -37.40
C THR A 75 -20.42 6.16 -36.13
N PRO A 76 -21.61 5.97 -35.53
CA PRO A 76 -21.75 5.18 -34.31
C PRO A 76 -21.51 3.69 -34.60
N ALA A 77 -20.60 3.10 -33.82
CA ALA A 77 -20.40 1.66 -33.77
C ALA A 77 -21.68 0.95 -33.26
N PRO A 78 -21.96 -0.28 -33.72
CA PRO A 78 -23.12 -1.04 -33.27
C PRO A 78 -23.04 -1.30 -31.76
N PRO A 79 -24.19 -1.31 -31.05
CA PRO A 79 -24.22 -1.46 -29.61
C PRO A 79 -23.59 -2.79 -29.19
N GLU A 80 -22.52 -2.69 -28.40
CA GLU A 80 -21.81 -3.79 -27.78
C GLU A 80 -22.78 -4.56 -26.88
N GLU A 81 -23.06 -5.81 -27.28
CA GLU A 81 -23.95 -6.72 -26.57
C GLU A 81 -23.44 -6.88 -25.14
N THR A 82 -24.20 -6.36 -24.19
CA THR A 82 -23.78 -6.25 -22.79
C THR A 82 -23.70 -7.65 -22.20
N THR A 83 -22.54 -8.30 -22.31
CA THR A 83 -22.29 -9.62 -21.73
C THR A 83 -22.42 -9.47 -20.22
N LEU A 84 -23.59 -9.83 -19.68
CA LEU A 84 -23.81 -9.90 -18.25
C LEU A 84 -22.69 -10.73 -17.64
N PRO A 85 -22.06 -10.28 -16.53
CA PRO A 85 -20.93 -10.98 -15.94
C PRO A 85 -21.33 -12.43 -15.67
N PRO A 86 -20.49 -13.40 -16.07
CA PRO A 86 -20.83 -14.82 -15.97
C PRO A 86 -21.21 -15.16 -14.53
N SER A 87 -22.48 -15.53 -14.31
CA SER A 87 -22.96 -15.90 -12.99
C SER A 87 -22.52 -17.33 -12.70
N TYR A 88 -21.62 -17.50 -11.73
CA TYR A 88 -21.14 -18.81 -11.32
C TYR A 88 -21.92 -19.34 -10.12
N ILE A 89 -22.01 -20.66 -10.01
CA ILE A 89 -22.68 -21.35 -8.92
C ILE A 89 -21.82 -22.52 -8.39
N TYR A 90 -22.02 -22.91 -7.13
CA TYR A 90 -21.31 -24.03 -6.53
C TYR A 90 -22.17 -25.30 -6.55
N CYS A 91 -21.58 -26.41 -6.99
CA CYS A 91 -22.26 -27.72 -6.98
C CYS A 91 -22.34 -28.29 -5.56
N HIS A 92 -23.53 -28.71 -5.14
CA HIS A 92 -23.77 -29.31 -3.83
C HIS A 92 -22.98 -30.60 -3.59
N GLN A 93 -22.79 -31.42 -4.63
CA GLN A 93 -22.12 -32.73 -4.51
C GLN A 93 -20.60 -32.62 -4.43
N CYS A 94 -19.98 -31.82 -5.30
CA CYS A 94 -18.52 -31.76 -5.44
C CYS A 94 -17.89 -30.45 -4.94
N GLY A 95 -18.68 -29.44 -4.56
CA GLY A 95 -18.18 -28.15 -4.06
C GLY A 95 -17.48 -27.27 -5.10
N LYS A 96 -17.37 -27.70 -6.36
CA LYS A 96 -16.68 -26.93 -7.41
C LYS A 96 -17.57 -25.83 -7.99
N ARG A 97 -16.94 -24.70 -8.35
CA ARG A 97 -17.54 -23.58 -9.09
C ARG A 97 -17.85 -24.01 -10.54
N ARG A 98 -19.03 -23.67 -11.03
CA ARG A 98 -19.56 -24.02 -12.37
C ARG A 98 -20.34 -22.85 -12.94
N GLU A 99 -20.41 -22.79 -14.26
CA GLU A 99 -21.29 -21.84 -14.94
C GLU A 99 -22.75 -22.21 -14.70
N ARG A 100 -23.63 -21.21 -14.75
CA ARG A 100 -25.08 -21.43 -14.55
C ARG A 100 -25.63 -22.44 -15.57
N ASP A 101 -25.15 -22.41 -16.80
CA ASP A 101 -25.63 -23.27 -17.87
C ASP A 101 -25.20 -24.74 -17.74
N GLU A 102 -24.12 -25.01 -17.02
CA GLU A 102 -23.65 -26.37 -16.72
C GLU A 102 -24.28 -26.97 -15.45
N SER A 103 -25.35 -26.35 -14.96
CA SER A 103 -25.98 -26.74 -13.70
C SER A 103 -27.50 -26.72 -13.74
N ALA A 104 -28.11 -27.52 -12.86
CA ALA A 104 -29.53 -27.47 -12.56
C ALA A 104 -29.76 -27.03 -11.11
N HIS A 105 -30.67 -26.10 -10.91
CA HIS A 105 -31.14 -25.67 -9.59
C HIS A 105 -32.49 -26.32 -9.30
N CYS A 106 -32.58 -27.03 -8.17
CA CYS A 106 -33.82 -27.66 -7.71
C CYS A 106 -35.05 -26.73 -7.83
N SER A 107 -36.10 -27.15 -8.52
CA SER A 107 -37.39 -26.46 -8.63
C SER A 107 -38.31 -26.74 -7.43
N PHE A 108 -38.05 -27.81 -6.67
CA PHE A 108 -38.90 -28.25 -5.57
C PHE A 108 -39.00 -27.19 -4.45
N VAL A 109 -40.24 -26.92 -4.05
CA VAL A 109 -40.60 -26.01 -2.95
C VAL A 109 -41.04 -26.87 -1.79
N GLU A 110 -40.33 -26.74 -0.67
CA GLU A 110 -40.67 -27.41 0.58
C GLU A 110 -41.69 -26.54 1.32
N MET A 111 -42.79 -27.16 1.76
CA MET A 111 -43.73 -26.52 2.67
C MET A 111 -43.24 -26.80 4.09
N ASP A 112 -42.75 -25.76 4.79
CA ASP A 112 -42.42 -25.90 6.20
C ASP A 112 -43.70 -26.23 6.98
N VAL A 113 -43.66 -27.30 7.77
CA VAL A 113 -44.78 -27.75 8.61
C VAL A 113 -45.18 -26.64 9.57
N VAL A 114 -46.47 -26.32 9.59
CA VAL A 114 -47.07 -25.31 10.44
C VAL A 114 -46.88 -25.70 11.91
N THR A 115 -45.93 -25.06 12.59
CA THR A 115 -46.00 -24.95 14.06
C THR A 115 -47.18 -24.06 14.41
N LYS A 116 -47.90 -24.35 15.50
CA LYS A 116 -49.14 -23.63 15.92
C LYS A 116 -49.05 -22.08 15.87
N ASP A 117 -47.86 -21.51 15.94
CA ASP A 117 -47.62 -20.07 16.02
C ASP A 117 -47.04 -19.41 14.75
N ARG A 118 -46.90 -20.13 13.62
CA ARG A 118 -46.34 -19.54 12.37
C ARG A 118 -47.06 -20.01 11.10
N PRO A 119 -47.43 -19.09 10.18
CA PRO A 119 -48.02 -19.47 8.89
C PRO A 119 -47.00 -20.23 8.03
N ALA A 120 -47.49 -21.20 7.24
CA ALA A 120 -46.67 -22.00 6.34
C ALA A 120 -45.87 -21.10 5.41
N LYS A 121 -44.54 -21.17 5.48
CA LYS A 121 -43.65 -20.51 4.52
C LYS A 121 -43.23 -21.55 3.49
N THR A 122 -43.49 -21.25 2.23
CA THR A 122 -42.95 -22.00 1.11
C THR A 122 -41.52 -21.54 0.84
N ARG A 123 -40.56 -22.47 0.91
CA ARG A 123 -39.16 -22.18 0.58
C ARG A 123 -38.67 -23.10 -0.52
N ARG A 124 -38.09 -22.49 -1.57
CA ARG A 124 -37.46 -23.24 -2.65
C ARG A 124 -36.15 -23.86 -2.16
N CYS A 125 -35.89 -25.12 -2.53
CA CYS A 125 -34.61 -25.75 -2.24
C CYS A 125 -33.45 -24.99 -2.94
N HIS A 126 -32.43 -24.61 -2.18
CA HIS A 126 -31.27 -23.86 -2.68
C HIS A 126 -30.17 -24.72 -3.34
N ASN A 127 -30.32 -26.04 -3.37
CA ASN A 127 -29.27 -26.93 -3.88
C ASN A 127 -29.18 -26.92 -5.40
N LYS A 128 -27.94 -26.86 -5.89
CA LYS A 128 -27.58 -26.86 -7.30
C LYS A 128 -26.62 -28.00 -7.59
N TYR A 129 -26.75 -28.65 -8.75
CA TYR A 129 -25.91 -29.78 -9.14
C TYR A 129 -25.35 -29.53 -10.54
N CYS A 130 -24.08 -29.88 -10.74
CA CYS A 130 -23.44 -29.76 -12.05
C CYS A 130 -23.71 -30.98 -12.93
N ARG A 131 -23.63 -30.82 -14.26
CA ARG A 131 -23.84 -31.90 -15.25
C ARG A 131 -23.07 -33.18 -14.90
N SER A 132 -21.79 -33.06 -14.57
CA SER A 132 -20.94 -34.20 -14.22
C SER A 132 -21.41 -34.98 -12.99
N CYS A 133 -21.91 -34.31 -11.95
CA CYS A 133 -22.41 -34.99 -10.75
C CYS A 133 -23.77 -35.64 -10.99
N LEU A 134 -24.66 -35.00 -11.76
CA LEU A 134 -25.95 -35.58 -12.14
C LEU A 134 -25.76 -36.85 -12.96
N SER A 135 -24.94 -36.78 -14.00
CA SER A 135 -24.66 -37.92 -14.87
C SER A 135 -23.93 -39.04 -14.12
N SER A 136 -22.81 -38.75 -13.45
CA SER A 136 -21.95 -39.79 -12.87
C SER A 136 -22.50 -40.42 -11.59
N LYS A 137 -23.24 -39.68 -10.76
CA LYS A 137 -23.71 -40.18 -9.45
C LYS A 137 -25.18 -40.57 -9.43
N TYR A 138 -25.98 -39.99 -10.32
CA TYR A 138 -27.43 -40.15 -10.31
C TYR A 138 -28.00 -40.63 -11.66
N ASN A 139 -27.15 -40.82 -12.67
CA ASN A 139 -27.54 -41.21 -14.04
C ASN A 139 -28.60 -40.28 -14.65
N GLU A 140 -28.50 -38.99 -14.34
CA GLU A 140 -29.39 -37.95 -14.86
C GLU A 140 -28.67 -37.02 -15.82
N ASP A 141 -29.29 -36.78 -16.97
CA ASP A 141 -28.76 -35.87 -17.97
C ASP A 141 -29.31 -34.45 -17.77
N LEU A 142 -28.42 -33.46 -17.77
CA LEU A 142 -28.75 -32.07 -17.53
C LEU A 142 -29.63 -31.51 -18.65
N ASP A 143 -29.38 -31.92 -19.89
CA ASP A 143 -30.11 -31.41 -21.05
C ASP A 143 -31.56 -31.92 -21.04
N ASN A 144 -31.76 -33.20 -20.69
CA ASN A 144 -33.09 -33.77 -20.46
C ASN A 144 -33.84 -33.07 -19.31
N ILE A 145 -33.13 -32.72 -18.22
CA ILE A 145 -33.72 -31.95 -17.12
C ILE A 145 -34.17 -30.58 -17.63
N LYS A 146 -33.32 -29.84 -18.35
CA LYS A 146 -33.66 -28.49 -18.85
C LYS A 146 -34.74 -28.51 -19.94
N ALA A 147 -34.81 -29.57 -20.74
CA ALA A 147 -35.84 -29.76 -21.75
C ALA A 147 -37.21 -30.15 -21.15
N SER A 148 -37.25 -30.60 -19.89
CA SER A 148 -38.50 -30.93 -19.19
C SER A 148 -39.28 -29.66 -18.81
N ILE A 149 -39.92 -29.04 -19.80
CA ILE A 149 -40.83 -27.91 -19.60
C ILE A 149 -42.08 -28.46 -18.90
N ALA A 150 -42.37 -27.96 -17.71
CA ALA A 150 -43.55 -28.39 -16.96
C ALA A 150 -44.83 -27.80 -17.58
N PRO A 151 -45.86 -28.62 -17.88
CA PRO A 151 -47.17 -28.09 -18.25
C PRO A 151 -47.83 -27.41 -17.04
N ASN A 152 -47.97 -26.08 -17.06
CA ASN A 152 -48.90 -25.27 -16.27
C ASN A 152 -49.10 -25.63 -14.78
N GLN A 153 -48.03 -25.80 -14.00
CA GLN A 153 -48.15 -25.89 -12.53
C GLN A 153 -48.01 -24.51 -11.85
N THR A 154 -49.13 -24.04 -11.29
CA THR A 154 -49.22 -22.91 -10.37
C THR A 154 -48.40 -23.17 -9.11
N GLY A 155 -47.30 -22.44 -8.91
CA GLY A 155 -46.47 -22.53 -7.70
C GLY A 155 -44.95 -22.52 -7.90
N ARG A 156 -44.44 -22.27 -9.11
CA ARG A 156 -42.99 -22.28 -9.39
C ARG A 156 -42.38 -20.88 -9.41
N ILE A 157 -41.20 -20.74 -8.80
CA ILE A 157 -40.44 -19.49 -8.78
C ILE A 157 -39.09 -19.72 -9.48
N GLY A 158 -38.96 -19.25 -10.71
CA GLY A 158 -37.69 -18.76 -11.28
C GLY A 158 -36.93 -19.59 -12.33
N GLU A 159 -37.21 -20.88 -12.54
CA GLU A 159 -36.53 -21.68 -13.60
C GLU A 159 -37.55 -22.41 -14.49
N PRO A 160 -37.29 -22.58 -15.80
CA PRO A 160 -38.29 -23.06 -16.77
C PRO A 160 -38.51 -24.58 -16.78
N TYR A 161 -37.78 -25.35 -15.97
CA TYR A 161 -37.81 -26.82 -15.96
C TYR A 161 -38.32 -27.42 -14.64
N ASP A 162 -38.70 -28.71 -14.66
CA ASP A 162 -39.00 -29.48 -13.44
C ASP A 162 -37.84 -30.36 -12.97
N PHE A 163 -37.18 -29.94 -11.89
CA PHE A 163 -36.07 -30.68 -11.32
C PHE A 163 -36.17 -30.82 -9.81
N LYS A 164 -36.51 -32.02 -9.33
CA LYS A 164 -36.36 -32.37 -7.91
C LYS A 164 -34.94 -32.91 -7.68
N CYS A 165 -34.11 -32.16 -6.96
CA CYS A 165 -32.72 -32.55 -6.77
C CYS A 165 -32.56 -33.84 -5.94
N PRO A 166 -31.42 -34.54 -6.03
CA PRO A 166 -31.15 -35.74 -5.24
C PRO A 166 -31.35 -35.59 -3.73
N LYS A 167 -31.14 -34.40 -3.17
CA LYS A 167 -31.41 -34.13 -1.74
C LYS A 167 -32.91 -34.20 -1.44
N CYS A 168 -33.73 -33.52 -2.23
CA CYS A 168 -35.19 -33.50 -2.04
C CYS A 168 -35.86 -34.84 -2.40
N ARG A 169 -35.23 -35.66 -3.26
CA ARG A 169 -35.61 -37.06 -3.52
C ARG A 169 -35.03 -38.04 -2.51
N ASP A 170 -34.32 -37.52 -1.51
CA ASP A 170 -33.72 -38.30 -0.46
C ASP A 170 -32.61 -39.30 -0.86
N VAL A 171 -32.12 -39.24 -2.09
CA VAL A 171 -31.08 -40.11 -2.65
C VAL A 171 -29.68 -39.48 -2.71
N CYS A 172 -29.48 -38.28 -2.15
CA CYS A 172 -28.20 -37.58 -2.21
C CYS A 172 -27.05 -38.37 -1.53
N SER A 173 -25.97 -38.58 -2.28
CA SER A 173 -24.78 -39.30 -1.84
C SER A 173 -23.71 -38.42 -1.16
N CYS A 174 -23.93 -37.12 -1.02
CA CYS A 174 -22.96 -36.24 -0.37
C CYS A 174 -22.86 -36.54 1.13
N TRP A 175 -21.64 -36.44 1.67
CA TRP A 175 -21.36 -36.75 3.08
C TRP A 175 -22.29 -36.00 4.05
N ARG A 176 -22.53 -34.71 3.81
CA ARG A 176 -23.38 -33.86 4.66
C ARG A 176 -24.83 -34.36 4.70
N CYS A 177 -25.41 -34.71 3.55
CA CYS A 177 -26.80 -35.17 3.46
C CYS A 177 -26.98 -36.59 4.01
N ARG A 178 -25.98 -37.47 3.85
CA ARG A 178 -26.02 -38.82 4.46
C ARG A 178 -25.93 -38.75 5.97
N LYS A 179 -24.98 -37.95 6.51
CA LYS A 179 -24.83 -37.73 7.95
C LYS A 179 -26.10 -37.16 8.57
N ALA A 180 -26.75 -36.19 7.92
CA ALA A 180 -28.01 -35.59 8.39
C ALA A 180 -29.17 -36.61 8.49
N LYS A 181 -29.07 -37.73 7.78
CA LYS A 181 -30.07 -38.81 7.79
C LYS A 181 -29.69 -40.00 8.66
N GLY A 182 -28.56 -39.93 9.36
CA GLY A 182 -28.03 -41.09 10.09
C GLY A 182 -27.61 -42.24 9.18
N LEU A 183 -27.44 -42.00 7.88
CA LEU A 183 -26.87 -43.00 6.98
C LEU A 183 -25.36 -42.98 7.14
N GLU A 184 -24.76 -44.17 7.29
CA GLU A 184 -23.31 -44.28 7.28
C GLU A 184 -22.74 -43.66 6.00
N PRO A 185 -21.57 -43.01 6.08
CA PRO A 185 -20.87 -42.59 4.89
C PRO A 185 -20.80 -43.73 3.89
N LEU A 186 -21.16 -43.49 2.62
CA LEU A 186 -20.68 -44.38 1.58
C LEU A 186 -19.17 -44.23 1.66
N GLY A 187 -18.51 -45.23 2.28
CA GLY A 187 -17.07 -45.26 2.45
C GLY A 187 -16.46 -44.77 1.16
N ARG A 188 -15.47 -43.86 1.26
CA ARG A 188 -14.77 -43.24 0.12
C ARG A 188 -14.60 -44.36 -0.90
N PRO A 189 -15.37 -44.37 -2.02
CA PRO A 189 -15.62 -45.60 -2.78
C PRO A 189 -14.27 -46.20 -2.99
N GLU A 190 -14.03 -47.36 -2.38
CA GLU A 190 -12.73 -48.01 -2.40
C GLU A 190 -12.32 -47.88 -3.84
N ARG A 191 -11.25 -47.10 -4.08
CA ARG A 191 -10.66 -47.02 -5.39
C ARG A 191 -10.26 -48.46 -5.60
N LYS A 192 -11.16 -49.27 -6.18
CA LYS A 192 -10.85 -50.58 -6.69
C LYS A 192 -9.64 -50.27 -7.52
N SER A 193 -8.49 -50.68 -7.00
CA SER A 193 -7.24 -50.79 -7.69
C SER A 193 -7.57 -51.73 -8.82
N LYS A 194 -8.17 -51.13 -9.86
CA LYS A 194 -8.28 -51.72 -11.16
C LYS A 194 -6.82 -51.97 -11.46
N THR A 195 -6.42 -53.23 -11.38
CA THR A 195 -5.29 -53.82 -12.09
C THR A 195 -5.50 -53.38 -13.52
N ARG A 196 -5.06 -52.16 -13.76
CA ARG A 196 -5.14 -51.45 -15.01
C ARG A 196 -3.74 -51.61 -15.51
N ALA A 197 -3.64 -52.37 -16.59
CA ALA A 197 -2.57 -52.21 -17.55
C ALA A 197 -2.12 -50.74 -17.56
N GLU A 198 -0.86 -50.53 -17.21
CA GLU A 198 0.04 -49.59 -17.85
C GLU A 198 -0.64 -48.76 -18.95
N GLY A 199 -0.75 -47.44 -18.72
CA GLY A 199 -1.17 -46.52 -19.79
C GLY A 199 -2.51 -45.81 -19.58
N THR A 200 -2.68 -45.09 -18.48
CA THR A 200 -3.38 -43.80 -18.60
C THR A 200 -2.49 -42.66 -18.18
N SER A 201 -1.97 -41.99 -19.19
CA SER A 201 -1.41 -40.66 -19.12
C SER A 201 -2.30 -39.77 -18.25
N LYS A 202 -1.77 -39.34 -17.11
CA LYS A 202 -2.25 -38.14 -16.42
C LYS A 202 -2.26 -37.06 -17.51
N LYS A 203 -3.44 -36.49 -17.83
CA LYS A 203 -3.48 -35.32 -18.73
C LYS A 203 -2.49 -34.31 -18.17
N PRO A 204 -1.48 -33.88 -18.95
CA PRO A 204 -0.49 -32.94 -18.47
C PRO A 204 -1.25 -31.72 -17.94
N VAL A 205 -1.01 -31.38 -16.66
CA VAL A 205 -1.53 -30.15 -16.07
C VAL A 205 -0.98 -29.04 -16.96
N ALA A 206 -1.85 -28.34 -17.68
CA ALA A 206 -1.45 -27.25 -18.54
C ALA A 206 -0.60 -26.28 -17.71
N ALA A 207 0.65 -26.05 -18.13
CA ALA A 207 1.56 -25.17 -17.42
C ALA A 207 0.86 -23.81 -17.23
N ARG A 208 0.79 -23.33 -15.99
CA ARG A 208 0.20 -22.02 -15.71
C ARG A 208 1.04 -20.97 -16.43
N HIS A 209 0.44 -20.24 -17.36
CA HIS A 209 1.14 -19.15 -18.05
C HIS A 209 1.40 -18.01 -17.05
N LEU A 210 2.66 -17.54 -17.01
CA LEU A 210 3.02 -16.38 -16.19
C LEU A 210 2.35 -15.12 -16.76
N PRO A 211 1.74 -14.26 -15.92
CA PRO A 211 1.12 -13.04 -16.41
C PRO A 211 2.19 -12.09 -16.96
N ALA A 212 1.90 -11.43 -18.08
CA ALA A 212 2.77 -10.39 -18.63
C ALA A 212 2.69 -9.12 -17.77
N LEU A 213 3.84 -8.60 -17.36
CA LEU A 213 3.99 -7.43 -16.48
C LEU A 213 4.47 -6.21 -17.27
N GLN A 214 3.94 -5.03 -16.95
CA GLN A 214 4.45 -3.75 -17.45
C GLN A 214 5.58 -3.22 -16.56
N TRP A 215 6.83 -3.35 -17.02
CA TRP A 215 8.02 -2.81 -16.36
C TRP A 215 8.40 -1.47 -17.00
N ASN A 216 8.23 -0.37 -16.27
CA ASN A 216 8.64 0.96 -16.76
C ASN A 216 10.06 1.25 -16.28
N LYS A 217 11.02 1.48 -17.19
CA LYS A 217 12.39 1.87 -16.83
C LYS A 217 12.34 3.20 -16.07
N LEU A 218 12.88 3.24 -14.87
CA LEU A 218 12.97 4.47 -14.10
C LEU A 218 14.17 5.27 -14.62
N ARG A 219 13.96 6.56 -14.93
CA ARG A 219 15.01 7.45 -15.44
C ARG A 219 15.91 7.90 -14.30
N THR A 220 16.72 6.98 -13.80
CA THR A 220 17.67 7.23 -12.71
C THR A 220 18.94 6.42 -12.92
N GLY A 221 20.09 7.08 -12.78
CA GLY A 221 21.42 6.45 -12.80
C GLY A 221 21.93 6.10 -11.40
N LEU A 222 21.05 6.06 -10.39
CA LEU A 222 21.46 5.80 -9.01
C LEU A 222 21.85 4.34 -8.82
N SER A 223 22.96 4.14 -8.10
CA SER A 223 23.29 2.86 -7.49
C SER A 223 22.23 2.47 -6.45
N VAL A 224 22.24 1.20 -6.03
CA VAL A 224 21.36 0.73 -4.94
C VAL A 224 21.66 1.48 -3.66
N GLU A 225 22.94 1.60 -3.33
CA GLU A 225 23.43 2.21 -2.11
C GLU A 225 23.05 3.71 -2.06
N ASP A 226 23.21 4.43 -3.17
CA ASP A 226 22.83 5.84 -3.24
C ASP A 226 21.33 6.04 -3.14
N ALA A 227 20.54 5.17 -3.78
CA ALA A 227 19.09 5.21 -3.65
C ALA A 227 18.67 4.94 -2.20
N GLU A 228 19.15 3.86 -1.59
CA GLU A 228 18.85 3.51 -0.19
C GLU A 228 19.21 4.62 0.79
N ALA A 229 20.37 5.26 0.62
CA ALA A 229 20.76 6.41 1.44
C ALA A 229 19.75 7.57 1.34
N ARG A 230 19.29 7.90 0.12
CA ARG A 230 18.28 8.94 -0.10
C ARG A 230 16.91 8.55 0.44
N LEU A 231 16.49 7.30 0.25
CA LEU A 231 15.25 6.75 0.81
C LEU A 231 15.29 6.82 2.34
N HIS A 232 16.41 6.46 2.95
CA HIS A 232 16.61 6.51 4.40
C HIS A 232 16.50 7.94 4.95
N ILE A 233 17.21 8.89 4.35
CA ILE A 233 17.11 10.31 4.74
C ILE A 233 15.68 10.82 4.59
N ARG A 234 15.01 10.53 3.47
CA ARG A 234 13.62 10.95 3.22
C ARG A 234 12.66 10.42 4.27
N GLU A 235 12.73 9.12 4.56
CA GLU A 235 11.85 8.46 5.55
C GLU A 235 12.11 8.98 6.96
N PHE A 236 13.38 9.15 7.34
CA PHE A 236 13.75 9.72 8.63
C PHE A 236 13.22 11.15 8.81
N VAL A 237 13.45 12.01 7.81
CA VAL A 237 13.00 13.40 7.81
C VAL A 237 11.48 13.51 7.88
N LEU A 238 10.74 12.75 7.06
CA LEU A 238 9.27 12.80 7.07
C LEU A 238 8.68 12.30 8.39
N ARG A 239 9.35 11.38 9.07
CA ARG A 239 8.85 10.81 10.31
C ARG A 239 9.03 11.75 11.50
N PHE A 240 10.23 12.31 11.67
CA PHE A 240 10.59 13.05 12.88
C PHE A 240 10.57 14.57 12.71
N PHE A 241 10.56 15.07 11.46
CA PHE A 241 10.76 16.50 11.19
C PHE A 241 9.69 17.12 10.30
N SER A 242 8.56 16.43 10.08
CA SER A 242 7.48 16.93 9.21
C SER A 242 6.90 18.27 9.66
N ALA A 243 6.94 18.56 10.96
CA ALA A 243 6.46 19.82 11.52
C ALA A 243 7.50 20.96 11.43
N SER A 244 8.79 20.62 11.43
CA SER A 244 9.91 21.57 11.50
C SER A 244 10.39 22.03 10.12
N ILE A 245 10.14 21.23 9.08
CA ILE A 245 10.60 21.50 7.72
C ILE A 245 9.43 21.96 6.85
N PRO A 246 9.61 23.03 6.02
CA PRO A 246 8.56 23.48 5.10
C PRO A 246 8.09 22.36 4.16
N LYS A 247 6.78 22.27 3.92
CA LYS A 247 6.17 21.22 3.08
C LYS A 247 6.77 21.13 1.67
N ALA A 248 7.14 22.27 1.08
CA ALA A 248 7.80 22.30 -0.23
C ALA A 248 9.15 21.57 -0.25
N HIS A 249 9.92 21.63 0.85
CA HIS A 249 11.19 20.91 0.98
C HIS A 249 10.97 19.40 1.20
N LEU A 250 9.90 19.03 1.91
CA LEU A 250 9.50 17.62 2.07
C LEU A 250 9.07 17.00 0.74
N GLU A 251 8.33 17.74 -0.10
CA GLU A 251 7.93 17.28 -1.44
C GLU A 251 9.13 17.11 -2.39
N GLU A 252 10.20 17.87 -2.19
CA GLU A 252 11.44 17.71 -2.95
C GLU A 252 12.18 16.42 -2.57
N LEU A 253 12.16 16.01 -1.30
CA LEU A 253 12.75 14.73 -0.86
C LEU A 253 12.07 13.50 -1.49
N GLU A 254 10.83 13.61 -1.98
CA GLU A 254 10.13 12.55 -2.72
C GLU A 254 10.80 12.17 -4.05
N GLN A 255 11.59 13.09 -4.60
CA GLN A 255 12.26 12.94 -5.89
C GLN A 255 13.63 12.32 -5.66
N ILE A 256 13.66 11.03 -5.33
CA ILE A 256 14.89 10.29 -5.02
C ILE A 256 15.90 10.37 -6.17
N GLY A 257 15.42 10.29 -7.41
CA GLY A 257 16.22 10.47 -8.62
C GLY A 257 16.63 11.91 -8.94
N GLY A 258 16.21 12.89 -8.14
CA GLY A 258 16.39 14.33 -8.37
C GLY A 258 15.41 14.92 -9.39
N HIS A 259 15.48 16.24 -9.56
CA HIS A 259 14.63 16.96 -10.51
C HIS A 259 15.16 16.75 -11.94
N GLY A 260 14.57 15.79 -12.67
CA GLY A 260 14.93 15.39 -14.05
C GLY A 260 14.74 16.44 -15.15
N ARG A 261 15.00 17.73 -14.85
CA ARG A 261 15.13 18.81 -15.83
C ARG A 261 16.55 19.36 -15.82
N SER A 262 17.57 18.49 -15.74
CA SER A 262 18.87 18.92 -16.24
C SER A 262 18.67 19.30 -17.70
N ARG A 263 18.99 20.54 -18.05
CA ARG A 263 18.82 21.07 -19.41
C ARG A 263 19.83 20.45 -20.39
N PHE A 264 20.74 19.63 -19.86
CA PHE A 264 21.81 18.95 -20.55
C PHE A 264 21.65 17.46 -20.26
N GLU A 265 21.26 16.69 -21.27
CA GLU A 265 21.15 15.23 -21.19
C GLU A 265 22.52 14.56 -20.95
N ASP A 266 23.61 15.29 -21.19
CA ASP A 266 24.99 14.84 -21.00
C ASP A 266 25.56 15.14 -19.61
N ASP A 267 24.83 15.84 -18.73
CA ASP A 267 25.29 16.03 -17.35
C ASP A 267 24.95 14.79 -16.54
N ASP A 268 25.96 13.94 -16.29
CA ASP A 268 25.91 12.75 -15.41
C ASP A 268 25.47 13.09 -13.97
N PHE A 269 25.37 14.38 -13.63
CA PHE A 269 25.00 14.86 -12.31
C PHE A 269 23.57 15.36 -12.26
N VAL A 270 22.76 14.60 -11.55
CA VAL A 270 21.43 15.06 -11.15
C VAL A 270 21.50 15.51 -9.70
N PRO A 271 21.41 16.83 -9.42
CA PRO A 271 21.32 17.30 -8.05
C PRO A 271 20.06 16.70 -7.41
N TRP A 272 20.21 16.16 -6.21
CA TRP A 272 19.13 15.45 -5.54
C TRP A 272 18.06 16.42 -5.01
N ILE A 273 18.48 17.38 -4.19
CA ILE A 273 17.61 18.38 -3.58
C ILE A 273 18.21 19.78 -3.75
N SER A 274 17.40 20.80 -3.52
CA SER A 274 17.84 22.19 -3.53
C SER A 274 18.67 22.51 -2.29
N GLU A 275 19.60 23.47 -2.40
CA GLU A 275 20.39 23.94 -1.27
C GLU A 275 19.52 24.46 -0.09
N PRO A 276 18.38 25.18 -0.31
CA PRO A 276 17.46 25.55 0.76
C PRO A 276 16.87 24.35 1.51
N CYS A 277 16.52 23.27 0.80
CA CYS A 277 16.01 22.04 1.41
C CYS A 277 17.09 21.38 2.28
N LEU A 278 18.29 21.17 1.72
CA LEU A 278 19.44 20.65 2.46
C LEU A 278 19.73 21.46 3.74
N LYS A 279 19.79 22.79 3.61
CA LYS A 279 19.99 23.70 4.75
C LYS A 279 18.91 23.55 5.82
N SER A 280 17.65 23.38 5.41
CA SER A 280 16.53 23.21 6.33
C SER A 280 16.62 21.89 7.11
N VAL A 281 17.02 20.80 6.44
CA VAL A 281 17.25 19.49 7.07
C VAL A 281 18.37 19.59 8.10
N ILE A 282 19.52 20.16 7.74
CA ILE A 282 20.67 20.33 8.66
C ILE A 282 20.29 21.17 9.87
N LEU A 283 19.58 22.28 9.66
CA LEU A 283 19.13 23.14 10.76
C LEU A 283 18.16 22.42 11.71
N ALA A 284 17.31 21.53 11.19
CA ALA A 284 16.39 20.74 12.00
C ALA A 284 17.14 19.71 12.85
N PHE A 285 18.14 19.02 12.28
CA PHE A 285 18.98 18.06 13.01
C PHE A 285 19.78 18.73 14.12
N LEU A 286 20.48 19.84 13.80
CA LEU A 286 21.25 20.59 14.80
C LEU A 286 20.37 21.17 15.91
N ALA A 287 19.10 21.51 15.63
CA ALA A 287 18.19 22.00 16.65
C ALA A 287 17.91 20.95 17.74
N ILE A 288 17.66 19.69 17.35
CA ILE A 288 17.46 18.59 18.32
C ILE A 288 18.73 18.35 19.13
N LEU A 289 19.89 18.31 18.47
CA LEU A 289 21.17 18.14 19.17
C LEU A 289 21.40 19.26 20.20
N ILE A 290 21.06 20.52 19.89
CA ILE A 290 21.18 21.64 20.84
C ILE A 290 20.24 21.49 22.04
N GLU A 291 19.02 20.98 21.84
CA GLU A 291 18.02 20.85 22.89
C GLU A 291 18.47 19.85 23.95
N GLU A 292 19.00 18.70 23.52
CA GLU A 292 19.41 17.59 24.38
C GLU A 292 20.82 17.74 24.95
N GLU A 293 21.67 18.56 24.34
CA GLU A 293 23.05 18.74 24.80
C GLU A 293 23.12 19.39 26.18
N THR A 294 23.74 18.69 27.13
CA THR A 294 23.94 19.12 28.51
C THR A 294 25.28 19.85 28.70
N ASN A 295 26.29 19.52 27.89
CA ASN A 295 27.59 20.16 27.94
C ASN A 295 27.53 21.57 27.35
N GLY A 296 27.69 22.58 28.21
CA GLY A 296 27.60 23.99 27.81
C GLY A 296 28.57 24.41 26.70
N THR A 297 29.73 23.76 26.59
CA THR A 297 30.72 24.04 25.54
C THR A 297 30.25 23.50 24.20
N ILE A 298 29.84 22.23 24.15
CA ILE A 298 29.31 21.57 22.95
C ILE A 298 28.05 22.29 22.48
N LYS A 299 27.12 22.57 23.40
CA LYS A 299 25.88 23.31 23.13
C LYS A 299 26.15 24.66 22.49
N LYS A 300 27.13 25.40 23.00
CA LYS A 300 27.52 26.70 22.45
C LYS A 300 28.14 26.59 21.06
N ALA A 301 28.95 25.56 20.81
CA ALA A 301 29.50 25.29 19.48
C ALA A 301 28.38 25.01 18.46
N LEU A 302 27.44 24.12 18.80
CA LEU A 302 26.26 23.82 17.98
C LEU A 302 25.40 25.08 17.73
N GLN A 303 25.14 25.88 18.76
CA GLN A 303 24.39 27.14 18.64
C GLN A 303 25.08 28.15 17.71
N ASN A 304 26.41 28.26 17.77
CA ASN A 304 27.18 29.09 16.86
C ASN A 304 27.07 28.57 15.42
N GLY A 305 27.21 27.26 15.20
CA GLY A 305 27.04 26.64 13.88
C GLY A 305 25.64 26.92 13.28
N VAL A 306 24.58 26.81 14.08
CA VAL A 306 23.21 27.17 13.65
C VAL A 306 23.08 28.66 13.33
N LYS A 307 23.68 29.53 14.14
CA LYS A 307 23.67 30.98 13.91
C LYS A 307 24.38 31.33 12.60
N ASP A 308 25.53 30.72 12.34
CA ASP A 308 26.33 30.93 11.14
C ASP A 308 25.61 30.38 9.90
N LEU A 309 25.03 29.18 9.99
CA LEU A 309 24.18 28.63 8.92
C LEU A 309 23.03 29.59 8.59
N ARG A 310 22.35 30.17 9.58
CA ARG A 310 21.26 31.13 9.34
C ARG A 310 21.76 32.44 8.72
N ALA A 311 22.90 32.96 9.15
CA ALA A 311 23.47 34.21 8.67
C ALA A 311 24.04 34.10 7.24
N MET A 312 24.49 32.91 6.86
CA MET A 312 25.09 32.69 5.54
C MET A 312 24.03 32.51 4.45
N GLY A 313 24.35 33.05 3.26
CA GLY A 313 23.59 32.81 2.04
C GLY A 313 23.61 31.34 1.61
N LEU A 314 22.87 31.03 0.55
CA LEU A 314 22.86 29.68 -0.05
C LEU A 314 24.21 29.43 -0.74
N GLY A 315 24.84 28.30 -0.41
CA GLY A 315 26.08 27.84 -1.05
C GLY A 315 26.65 26.61 -0.35
N LEU A 316 26.77 25.49 -1.07
CA LEU A 316 27.16 24.21 -0.49
C LEU A 316 28.54 24.20 0.16
N SER A 317 29.54 24.77 -0.51
CA SER A 317 30.90 24.87 0.05
C SER A 317 30.94 25.71 1.35
N LYS A 318 30.04 26.70 1.49
CA LYS A 318 29.91 27.51 2.71
C LYS A 318 29.23 26.72 3.84
N ILE A 319 28.18 25.98 3.52
CA ILE A 319 27.50 25.08 4.47
C ILE A 319 28.52 24.08 5.02
N TRP A 320 29.31 23.46 4.15
CA TRP A 320 30.35 22.52 4.56
C TRP A 320 31.44 23.17 5.43
N GLN A 321 31.92 24.37 5.11
CA GLN A 321 32.90 25.07 5.94
C GLN A 321 32.41 25.30 7.38
N ILE A 322 31.13 25.64 7.55
CA ILE A 322 30.54 25.77 8.89
C ILE A 322 30.50 24.42 9.59
N LEU A 323 30.03 23.37 8.92
CA LEU A 323 29.94 22.02 9.51
C LEU A 323 31.31 21.44 9.85
N SER A 324 32.32 21.63 9.01
CA SER A 324 33.70 21.24 9.32
C SER A 324 34.24 22.01 10.53
N SER A 325 34.02 23.32 10.59
CA SER A 325 34.45 24.13 11.74
C SER A 325 33.73 23.73 13.03
N LEU A 326 32.45 23.36 12.91
CA LEU A 326 31.66 22.82 14.01
C LEU A 326 32.26 21.49 14.47
N ARG A 327 32.54 20.55 13.57
CA ARG A 327 33.18 19.26 13.90
C ARG A 327 34.51 19.46 14.62
N ASP A 328 35.39 20.31 14.12
CA ASP A 328 36.66 20.62 14.77
C ASP A 328 36.46 21.21 16.19
N ALA A 329 35.41 22.03 16.38
CA ALA A 329 35.06 22.57 17.69
C ALA A 329 34.49 21.50 18.66
N LEU A 330 33.82 20.47 18.13
CA LEU A 330 33.35 19.32 18.92
C LEU A 330 34.53 18.47 19.36
N ASP A 331 35.44 18.12 18.44
CA ASP A 331 36.62 17.28 18.71
C ASP A 331 37.58 17.93 19.73
N THR A 332 37.76 19.26 19.67
CA THR A 332 38.59 19.98 20.63
C THR A 332 38.00 20.05 22.03
N SER A 333 36.68 19.89 22.18
CA SER A 333 36.02 19.92 23.48
C SER A 333 36.27 18.65 24.31
N GLU A 334 36.52 17.50 23.65
CA GLU A 334 36.84 16.24 24.33
C GLU A 334 38.26 16.24 24.92
N ALA A 335 39.22 16.80 24.18
CA ALA A 335 40.64 16.76 24.58
C ALA A 335 40.97 17.57 25.86
N GLY A 336 40.06 18.44 26.30
CA GLY A 336 40.25 19.31 27.47
C GLY A 336 39.96 18.67 28.83
N SER A 337 39.25 17.53 28.88
CA SER A 337 38.82 16.90 30.14
C SER A 337 39.77 15.78 30.59
N SER A 338 41.00 16.15 30.93
CA SER A 338 42.03 15.21 31.42
C SER A 338 41.93 14.90 32.93
N ASP A 339 40.89 15.35 33.64
CA ASP A 339 40.71 14.97 35.04
C ASP A 339 40.29 13.50 35.09
N GLY A 340 41.26 12.62 35.40
CA GLY A 340 41.21 11.16 35.28
C GLY A 340 40.22 10.44 36.23
N ASN A 341 39.00 10.94 36.30
CA ASN A 341 37.89 10.31 36.97
C ASN A 341 37.14 9.48 35.92
N GLU A 342 37.46 8.19 35.84
CA GLU A 342 36.79 7.19 34.98
C GLU A 342 35.32 6.98 35.41
N SER A 343 34.46 8.00 35.24
CA SER A 343 33.02 7.78 35.28
C SER A 343 32.58 7.25 33.92
N ASP A 344 32.05 6.03 33.92
CA ASP A 344 31.65 5.16 32.79
C ASP A 344 30.50 5.71 31.91
N ASP A 345 30.17 6.99 32.02
CA ASP A 345 29.14 7.65 31.21
C ASP A 345 29.81 8.42 30.05
N SER A 346 30.30 7.70 29.04
CA SER A 346 30.80 8.34 27.81
C SER A 346 29.63 8.89 26.99
N GLU A 347 29.28 10.15 27.22
CA GLU A 347 28.35 10.90 26.38
C GLU A 347 28.91 10.94 24.94
N THR A 348 28.19 10.36 23.98
CA THR A 348 28.66 10.25 22.58
C THR A 348 28.62 11.61 21.91
N VAL A 349 29.79 12.18 21.61
CA VAL A 349 29.87 13.44 20.87
C VAL A 349 29.40 13.23 19.42
N PRO A 350 28.49 14.08 18.90
CA PRO A 350 28.02 13.97 17.52
C PRO A 350 29.17 14.01 16.51
N SER A 351 29.40 12.92 15.80
CA SER A 351 30.40 12.84 14.73
C SER A 351 29.71 12.63 13.38
N PHE A 352 30.22 13.29 12.34
CA PHE A 352 29.75 13.11 10.97
C PHE A 352 30.92 13.12 9.97
N PRO A 353 30.83 12.32 8.89
CA PRO A 353 31.92 12.16 7.93
C PRO A 353 32.08 13.40 7.03
N ASP A 354 33.15 13.40 6.24
CA ASP A 354 33.32 14.37 5.16
C ASP A 354 32.30 14.14 4.03
N PRO A 355 32.00 15.19 3.23
CA PRO A 355 31.21 15.04 2.01
C PRO A 355 31.87 14.04 1.07
N ALA A 356 31.05 13.34 0.30
CA ALA A 356 31.54 12.44 -0.73
C ALA A 356 32.46 13.21 -1.71
N PRO A 357 33.53 12.57 -2.20
CA PRO A 357 34.43 13.20 -3.15
C PRO A 357 33.67 13.62 -4.41
N LEU A 358 34.16 14.66 -5.09
CA LEU A 358 33.60 15.09 -6.37
C LEU A 358 33.71 13.91 -7.37
N PRO A 359 32.60 13.43 -7.95
CA PRO A 359 32.67 12.37 -8.94
C PRO A 359 33.54 12.78 -10.14
N ASP A 360 34.13 11.78 -10.80
CA ASP A 360 35.19 11.98 -11.77
C ASP A 360 34.77 12.86 -12.96
N SER A 361 33.51 12.77 -13.40
CA SER A 361 32.98 13.57 -14.51
C SER A 361 32.93 15.08 -14.19
N ALA A 362 32.65 15.48 -12.95
CA ALA A 362 32.62 16.89 -12.55
C ALA A 362 34.03 17.52 -12.39
N LYS A 363 35.10 16.71 -12.37
CA LYS A 363 36.48 17.21 -12.24
C LYS A 363 36.91 18.06 -13.43
N TYR A 364 36.32 17.87 -14.61
CA TYR A 364 36.69 18.58 -15.83
C TYR A 364 36.08 19.97 -15.95
N THR A 365 34.85 20.16 -15.44
CA THR A 365 34.10 21.41 -15.58
C THR A 365 34.54 22.45 -14.55
N SER A 366 35.05 22.00 -13.39
CA SER A 366 35.55 22.89 -12.34
C SER A 366 36.98 23.37 -12.64
N ARG A 367 37.12 24.43 -13.45
CA ARG A 367 38.39 25.18 -13.59
C ARG A 367 38.70 25.96 -12.30
N ARG A 368 39.15 25.19 -11.30
CA ARG A 368 39.89 25.51 -10.07
C ARG A 368 40.05 26.99 -9.70
N THR A 369 39.28 27.41 -8.71
CA THR A 369 39.79 28.23 -7.61
C THR A 369 40.76 27.38 -6.76
N ARG A 370 41.94 27.90 -6.41
CA ARG A 370 43.00 27.19 -5.68
C ARG A 370 42.72 27.07 -4.17
N SER A 371 41.52 26.68 -3.76
CA SER A 371 41.25 26.41 -2.34
C SER A 371 41.75 25.00 -1.99
N THR A 372 42.56 24.88 -0.94
CA THR A 372 43.12 23.62 -0.43
C THR A 372 42.12 22.76 0.36
N GLY A 373 40.83 23.13 0.40
CA GLY A 373 39.79 22.42 1.15
C GLY A 373 38.83 21.64 0.25
N THR A 374 38.11 20.69 0.84
CA THR A 374 37.03 19.93 0.20
C THR A 374 35.98 20.89 -0.34
N SER A 375 35.86 20.97 -1.67
CA SER A 375 34.84 21.78 -2.34
C SER A 375 33.61 20.93 -2.58
N VAL A 376 32.47 21.41 -2.06
CA VAL A 376 31.15 20.80 -2.29
C VAL A 376 30.45 21.59 -3.39
N VAL A 377 30.16 20.90 -4.49
CA VAL A 377 29.52 21.44 -5.70
C VAL A 377 28.09 20.93 -5.84
N ASP A 378 27.79 19.73 -5.33
CA ASP A 378 26.45 19.13 -5.39
C ASP A 378 25.96 18.69 -3.99
N THR A 379 24.66 18.82 -3.77
CA THR A 379 23.93 18.25 -2.62
C THR A 379 24.11 16.75 -2.45
N VAL A 380 24.33 15.99 -3.52
CA VAL A 380 24.59 14.53 -3.44
C VAL A 380 25.84 14.24 -2.59
N GLN A 381 26.85 15.11 -2.67
CA GLN A 381 28.06 14.96 -1.85
C GLN A 381 27.77 15.08 -0.35
N MET A 382 26.67 15.70 0.04
CA MET A 382 26.29 15.90 1.44
C MET A 382 25.53 14.71 2.04
N ILE A 383 25.23 13.66 1.26
CA ILE A 383 24.53 12.46 1.75
C ILE A 383 25.26 11.80 2.94
N PRO A 384 26.58 11.54 2.91
CA PRO A 384 27.28 10.96 4.05
C PRO A 384 27.19 11.83 5.31
N VAL A 385 27.28 13.16 5.14
CA VAL A 385 27.15 14.13 6.24
C VAL A 385 25.76 14.05 6.86
N LEU A 386 24.71 13.98 6.03
CA LEU A 386 23.34 13.83 6.51
C LEU A 386 23.13 12.51 7.25
N LEU A 387 23.67 11.39 6.75
CA LEU A 387 23.59 10.10 7.44
C LEU A 387 24.28 10.14 8.81
N GLY A 388 25.49 10.70 8.90
CA GLY A 388 26.17 10.84 10.20
C GLY A 388 25.40 11.74 11.18
N LEU A 389 24.77 12.81 10.69
CA LEU A 389 23.88 13.63 11.53
C LEU A 389 22.62 12.86 11.96
N ILE A 390 22.05 12.01 11.10
CA ILE A 390 20.92 11.15 11.45
C ILE A 390 21.33 10.20 12.57
N ASP A 391 22.49 9.54 12.46
CA ASP A 391 23.00 8.63 13.49
C ASP A 391 23.12 9.35 14.85
N ALA A 392 23.75 10.53 14.87
CA ALA A 392 23.85 11.34 16.09
C ALA A 392 22.48 11.76 16.65
N VAL A 393 21.53 12.14 15.78
CA VAL A 393 20.18 12.54 16.18
C VAL A 393 19.37 11.35 16.72
N VAL A 394 19.49 10.16 16.11
CA VAL A 394 18.79 8.93 16.55
C VAL A 394 19.18 8.53 17.97
N GLU A 395 20.42 8.81 18.38
CA GLU A 395 20.89 8.52 19.72
C GLU A 395 20.26 9.40 20.80
N THR A 396 19.68 10.55 20.44
CA THR A 396 19.14 11.52 21.39
C THR A 396 17.90 11.02 22.15
N PRO A 397 17.71 11.44 23.42
CA PRO A 397 16.50 11.11 24.19
C PRO A 397 15.20 11.60 23.54
N SER A 398 15.21 12.76 22.84
CA SER A 398 14.00 13.25 22.15
C SER A 398 13.48 12.24 21.13
N ILE A 399 14.37 11.68 20.29
CA ILE A 399 13.97 10.71 19.26
C ILE A 399 13.50 9.41 19.89
N ARG A 400 14.14 8.95 20.98
CA ARG A 400 13.67 7.76 21.72
C ARG A 400 12.27 7.99 22.30
N SER A 401 12.03 9.14 22.92
CA SER A 401 10.69 9.50 23.42
C SER A 401 9.67 9.60 22.28
N GLU A 402 10.08 10.09 21.12
CA GLU A 402 9.20 10.18 19.96
C GLU A 402 8.86 8.79 19.40
N LEU A 403 9.80 7.85 19.39
CA LEU A 403 9.52 6.45 19.04
C LEU A 403 8.46 5.82 19.96
N ASP A 404 8.54 6.08 21.27
CA ASP A 404 7.54 5.62 22.23
C ASP A 404 6.17 6.30 22.03
N ASN A 405 6.17 7.60 21.75
CA ASN A 405 4.96 8.36 21.41
C ASN A 405 4.31 7.79 20.14
N ILE A 406 5.09 7.49 19.10
CA ILE A 406 4.62 6.89 17.85
C ILE A 406 3.92 5.56 18.11
N ALA A 407 4.47 4.70 18.99
CA ALA A 407 3.82 3.45 19.36
C ALA A 407 2.47 3.65 20.08
N LYS A 408 2.33 4.74 20.85
CA LYS A 408 1.07 5.13 21.48
C LYS A 408 0.07 5.69 20.47
N GLU A 409 0.50 6.60 19.61
CA GLU A 409 -0.32 7.18 18.55
C GLU A 409 -0.83 6.13 17.58
N PHE A 410 -0.02 5.11 17.27
CA PHE A 410 -0.46 3.96 16.46
C PHE A 410 -1.61 3.19 17.14
N LYS A 411 -1.54 2.97 18.46
CA LYS A 411 -2.64 2.32 19.21
C LYS A 411 -3.90 3.18 19.19
N ASP A 412 -3.75 4.50 19.29
CA ASP A 412 -4.87 5.44 19.18
C ASP A 412 -5.48 5.40 17.77
N LEU A 413 -4.67 5.38 16.69
CA LEU A 413 -5.14 5.18 15.32
C LEU A 413 -5.96 3.88 15.18
N VAL A 414 -5.47 2.77 15.72
CA VAL A 414 -6.18 1.48 15.67
C VAL A 414 -7.51 1.56 16.43
N ARG A 415 -7.54 2.24 17.58
CA ARG A 415 -8.79 2.47 18.34
C ARG A 415 -9.77 3.30 17.54
N ASP A 416 -9.32 4.43 16.99
CA ASP A 416 -10.15 5.37 16.25
C ASP A 416 -10.68 4.73 14.95
N THR A 417 -9.86 3.90 14.28
CA THR A 417 -10.30 3.09 13.12
C THR A 417 -11.41 2.11 13.50
N LYS A 418 -11.31 1.44 14.66
CA LYS A 418 -12.36 0.53 15.15
C LYS A 418 -13.64 1.28 15.52
N GLU A 419 -13.51 2.45 16.14
CA GLU A 419 -14.64 3.32 16.50
C GLU A 419 -15.34 3.87 15.25
N ALA A 420 -14.58 4.35 14.27
CA ALA A 420 -15.10 4.78 12.97
C ALA A 420 -15.91 3.67 12.28
N ASN A 421 -15.35 2.45 12.22
CA ASN A 421 -16.05 1.28 11.67
C ASN A 421 -17.33 0.94 12.44
N ARG A 422 -17.30 0.98 13.77
CA ARG A 422 -18.47 0.75 14.62
C ARG A 422 -19.56 1.79 14.36
N ASN A 423 -19.20 3.08 14.36
CA ASN A 423 -20.14 4.18 14.13
C ASN A 423 -20.78 4.10 12.74
N VAL A 424 -20.02 3.70 11.71
CA VAL A 424 -20.55 3.51 10.35
C VAL A 424 -21.49 2.30 10.26
N ASN A 425 -21.19 1.20 10.95
CA ASN A 425 -22.08 0.03 11.02
C ASN A 425 -23.37 0.33 11.79
N ASP A 426 -23.28 1.03 12.92
CA ASP A 426 -24.44 1.42 13.72
C ASP A 426 -25.37 2.37 12.93
N ARG A 427 -24.79 3.29 12.16
CA ARG A 427 -25.54 4.15 11.22
C ARG A 427 -26.23 3.34 10.12
N TRP A 428 -25.55 2.35 9.55
CA TRP A 428 -26.13 1.49 8.52
C TRP A 428 -27.32 0.69 9.03
N GLU A 429 -27.26 0.15 10.26
CA GLU A 429 -28.40 -0.57 10.85
C GLU A 429 -29.61 0.34 11.12
N LYS A 430 -29.40 1.64 11.37
CA LYS A 430 -30.51 2.62 11.46
C LYS A 430 -31.11 2.92 10.08
N VAL A 431 -30.26 3.25 9.10
CA VAL A 431 -30.69 3.48 7.71
C VAL A 431 -31.46 2.27 7.15
N LYS A 432 -31.03 1.06 7.45
CA LYS A 432 -31.67 -0.18 7.04
C LYS A 432 -33.04 -0.40 7.69
N LYS A 433 -33.32 0.20 8.85
CA LYS A 433 -34.65 0.19 9.51
C LYS A 433 -35.58 1.27 8.94
N GLU A 434 -35.04 2.41 8.52
CA GLU A 434 -35.82 3.54 7.99
C GLU A 434 -36.19 3.40 6.51
N VAL A 435 -35.32 2.77 5.71
CA VAL A 435 -35.59 2.57 4.28
C VAL A 435 -36.60 1.44 4.14
N ASP A 436 -37.84 1.81 3.88
CA ASP A 436 -38.91 0.87 3.52
C ASP A 436 -38.50 0.05 2.30
N ALA A 437 -38.90 -1.23 2.27
CA ALA A 437 -38.57 -2.19 1.22
C ALA A 437 -39.11 -1.81 -0.18
N THR A 438 -39.81 -0.69 -0.31
CA THR A 438 -40.46 -0.22 -1.54
C THR A 438 -39.50 0.42 -2.54
N ASN A 439 -38.33 0.92 -2.11
CA ASN A 439 -37.32 1.50 -3.01
C ASN A 439 -36.02 0.68 -3.05
N GLU A 440 -36.05 -0.47 -3.73
CA GLU A 440 -34.93 -1.41 -3.83
C GLU A 440 -33.66 -0.76 -4.41
N GLN A 441 -33.80 0.14 -5.39
CA GLN A 441 -32.67 0.81 -6.04
C GLN A 441 -31.94 1.75 -5.09
N GLU A 442 -32.69 2.57 -4.33
CA GLU A 442 -32.11 3.45 -3.32
C GLU A 442 -31.43 2.65 -2.20
N PHE A 443 -32.06 1.57 -1.75
CA PHE A 443 -31.46 0.69 -0.73
C PHE A 443 -30.16 0.04 -1.21
N LYS A 444 -30.09 -0.40 -2.47
CA LYS A 444 -28.87 -0.93 -3.08
C LYS A 444 -27.78 0.14 -3.15
N ALA A 445 -28.12 1.36 -3.58
CA ALA A 445 -27.18 2.48 -3.64
C ALA A 445 -26.63 2.86 -2.25
N ARG A 446 -27.50 2.95 -1.22
CA ARG A 446 -27.06 3.22 0.16
C ARG A 446 -26.19 2.10 0.72
N ARG A 447 -26.48 0.83 0.40
CA ARG A 447 -25.65 -0.32 0.79
C ARG A 447 -24.26 -0.25 0.16
N GLU A 448 -24.20 0.11 -1.11
CA GLU A 448 -22.95 0.26 -1.83
C GLU A 448 -22.13 1.43 -1.26
N ALA A 449 -22.76 2.57 -0.98
CA ALA A 449 -22.13 3.71 -0.32
C ALA A 449 -21.59 3.35 1.08
N HIS A 450 -22.35 2.58 1.88
CA HIS A 450 -21.88 2.10 3.18
C HIS A 450 -20.66 1.17 3.06
N LYS A 451 -20.72 0.18 2.15
CA LYS A 451 -19.57 -0.69 1.88
C LYS A 451 -18.35 0.09 1.41
N GLN A 452 -18.59 1.13 0.61
CA GLN A 452 -17.54 2.00 0.12
C GLN A 452 -16.89 2.78 1.28
N LEU A 453 -17.70 3.40 2.15
CA LEU A 453 -17.20 4.12 3.32
C LEU A 453 -16.36 3.22 4.25
N LEU A 454 -16.76 1.95 4.48
CA LEU A 454 -15.94 1.00 5.24
C LEU A 454 -14.59 0.72 4.57
N LYS A 455 -14.56 0.59 3.24
CA LYS A 455 -13.30 0.45 2.48
C LYS A 455 -12.44 1.72 2.57
N ASP A 456 -13.06 2.89 2.60
CA ASP A 456 -12.34 4.15 2.72
C ASP A 456 -11.73 4.34 4.10
N ILE A 457 -12.41 3.89 5.17
CA ILE A 457 -11.82 3.84 6.52
C ILE A 457 -10.61 2.89 6.57
N ASP A 458 -10.74 1.70 5.98
CA ASP A 458 -9.62 0.73 5.90
C ASP A 458 -8.44 1.30 5.10
N GLY A 459 -8.72 1.88 3.92
CA GLY A 459 -7.71 2.51 3.07
C GLY A 459 -7.02 3.69 3.74
N ALA A 460 -7.78 4.57 4.39
CA ALA A 460 -7.22 5.67 5.18
C ALA A 460 -6.35 5.16 6.32
N SER A 461 -6.79 4.10 7.02
CA SER A 461 -6.03 3.51 8.13
C SER A 461 -4.68 2.98 7.65
N LYS A 462 -4.64 2.30 6.49
CA LYS A 462 -3.39 1.84 5.87
C LYS A 462 -2.46 2.99 5.49
N VAL A 463 -2.99 4.03 4.84
CA VAL A 463 -2.20 5.24 4.50
C VAL A 463 -1.63 5.90 5.75
N ALA A 464 -2.43 6.07 6.80
CA ALA A 464 -2.01 6.65 8.06
C ALA A 464 -0.99 5.77 8.80
N ALA A 465 -1.14 4.44 8.75
CA ALA A 465 -0.29 3.48 9.46
C ALA A 465 1.19 3.59 9.07
N HIS A 466 1.51 3.95 7.82
CA HIS A 466 2.89 4.10 7.35
C HIS A 466 3.71 5.11 8.17
N ARG A 467 3.08 6.16 8.70
CA ARG A 467 3.75 7.16 9.56
C ARG A 467 4.36 6.54 10.82
N PHE A 468 3.83 5.39 11.26
CA PHE A 468 4.21 4.75 12.51
C PHE A 468 5.19 3.59 12.32
N ASN A 469 5.64 3.32 11.09
CA ASN A 469 6.60 2.25 10.85
C ASN A 469 7.95 2.55 11.52
N PRO A 470 8.52 1.60 12.29
CA PRO A 470 9.70 1.85 13.11
C PRO A 470 10.97 2.05 12.28
N ARG A 471 11.06 1.44 11.10
CA ARG A 471 12.20 1.54 10.19
C ARG A 471 11.69 1.41 8.76
N PHE A 472 12.34 2.13 7.84
CA PHE A 472 12.22 1.86 6.43
C PHE A 472 13.02 0.61 6.08
N SER A 473 12.42 -0.28 5.30
CA SER A 473 13.09 -1.45 4.74
C SER A 473 12.52 -1.74 3.35
N PRO A 474 13.26 -2.49 2.51
CA PRO A 474 12.67 -3.10 1.33
C PRO A 474 11.43 -3.91 1.69
N LEU A 475 10.47 -4.01 0.77
CA LEU A 475 9.32 -4.91 0.87
C LEU A 475 9.74 -6.39 0.86
N GLY A 476 10.88 -6.68 0.25
CA GLY A 476 11.49 -8.00 0.17
C GLY A 476 12.37 -8.15 -1.07
N THR A 477 12.98 -9.33 -1.20
CA THR A 477 13.82 -9.70 -2.33
C THR A 477 13.29 -11.01 -2.92
N ASP A 478 13.26 -11.13 -4.26
CA ASP A 478 12.88 -12.39 -4.91
C ASP A 478 14.10 -13.32 -5.14
N ARG A 479 13.86 -14.55 -5.63
CA ARG A 479 14.95 -15.52 -5.86
C ARG A 479 15.89 -15.14 -7.01
N ASP A 480 15.52 -14.17 -7.84
CA ASP A 480 16.41 -13.66 -8.88
C ASP A 480 17.26 -12.47 -8.35
N GLY A 481 17.17 -12.14 -7.06
CA GLY A 481 17.89 -11.03 -6.46
C GLY A 481 17.24 -9.67 -6.67
N ARG A 482 16.00 -9.59 -7.18
CA ARG A 482 15.31 -8.30 -7.35
C ARG A 482 14.85 -7.77 -6.00
N ILE A 483 15.19 -6.53 -5.71
CA ILE A 483 14.83 -5.87 -4.45
C ILE A 483 13.65 -4.93 -4.71
N TYR A 484 12.60 -5.05 -3.91
CA TYR A 484 11.36 -4.30 -4.04
C TYR A 484 11.26 -3.24 -2.96
N TYR A 485 11.00 -1.99 -3.35
CA TYR A 485 10.85 -0.86 -2.43
C TYR A 485 9.48 -0.21 -2.64
N ALA A 486 8.88 0.27 -1.57
CA ALA A 486 7.77 1.20 -1.62
C ALA A 486 7.92 2.19 -0.47
N LEU A 487 7.83 3.49 -0.78
CA LEU A 487 7.97 4.55 0.20
C LEU A 487 6.65 4.86 0.90
N SER A 488 6.77 5.35 2.13
CA SER A 488 5.62 5.85 2.89
C SER A 488 4.89 6.95 2.12
N PRO A 489 3.56 7.12 2.22
CA PRO A 489 2.86 8.23 1.57
C PRO A 489 3.37 9.61 2.06
N PRO A 490 3.21 10.69 1.26
CA PRO A 490 3.55 12.04 1.68
C PRO A 490 2.84 12.46 2.97
N VAL A 491 3.43 13.39 3.72
CA VAL A 491 2.88 13.90 5.00
C VAL A 491 1.47 14.46 4.82
N THR A 492 1.21 15.17 3.72
CA THR A 492 -0.10 15.77 3.43
C THR A 492 -1.20 14.72 3.29
N GLU A 493 -0.90 13.57 2.68
CA GLU A 493 -1.84 12.47 2.50
C GLU A 493 -2.05 11.71 3.81
N SER A 494 -0.97 11.45 4.54
CA SER A 494 -1.01 10.78 5.84
C SER A 494 -1.79 11.59 6.89
N GLU A 495 -1.56 12.91 6.97
CA GLU A 495 -2.33 13.83 7.81
C GLU A 495 -3.81 13.85 7.42
N GLY A 496 -4.11 13.89 6.12
CA GLY A 496 -5.48 13.87 5.62
C GLY A 496 -6.22 12.57 5.95
N ALA A 497 -5.52 11.44 5.90
CA ALA A 497 -6.07 10.14 6.28
C ALA A 497 -6.37 10.05 7.79
N LEU A 498 -5.46 10.55 8.64
CA LEU A 498 -5.68 10.66 10.09
C LEU A 498 -6.88 11.56 10.42
N GLU A 499 -6.95 12.74 9.79
CA GLU A 499 -8.07 13.68 9.97
C GLU A 499 -9.40 13.04 9.55
N PHE A 500 -9.42 12.29 8.45
CA PHE A 500 -10.61 11.56 7.99
C PHE A 500 -11.08 10.52 9.01
N ILE A 501 -10.19 9.66 9.51
CA ILE A 501 -10.54 8.62 10.49
C ILE A 501 -11.05 9.27 11.77
N SER A 502 -10.34 10.28 12.29
CA SER A 502 -10.73 11.01 13.49
C SER A 502 -12.10 11.66 13.33
N THR A 503 -12.38 12.26 12.18
CA THR A 503 -13.69 12.87 11.88
C THR A 503 -14.81 11.84 11.88
N VAL A 504 -14.60 10.68 11.25
CA VAL A 504 -15.61 9.61 11.18
C VAL A 504 -15.82 8.94 12.55
N ALA A 505 -14.75 8.83 13.36
CA ALA A 505 -14.81 8.32 14.72
C ALA A 505 -15.56 9.26 15.67
N ALA A 506 -15.31 10.58 15.59
CA ALA A 506 -15.97 11.57 16.45
C ALA A 506 -17.45 11.82 16.11
N GLU A 507 -17.90 11.39 14.94
CA GLU A 507 -19.26 11.65 14.47
C GLU A 507 -20.29 10.73 15.14
N THR A 508 -20.86 11.22 16.25
CA THR A 508 -21.93 10.53 16.99
C THR A 508 -23.33 11.00 16.63
N ASP A 509 -23.48 12.21 16.06
CA ASP A 509 -24.78 12.82 15.76
C ASP A 509 -25.28 12.43 14.36
N GLU A 510 -26.51 11.92 14.30
CA GLU A 510 -27.17 11.42 13.10
C GLU A 510 -27.70 12.54 12.20
N THR A 511 -27.93 13.72 12.77
CA THR A 511 -28.81 14.71 12.14
C THR A 511 -28.18 15.38 10.93
N LYS A 512 -26.84 15.43 10.84
CA LYS A 512 -26.11 15.91 9.67
C LYS A 512 -24.75 15.21 9.56
N PRO A 513 -24.47 14.49 8.46
CA PRO A 513 -23.12 14.07 8.17
C PRO A 513 -22.20 15.31 8.09
N SER A 514 -21.41 15.57 9.14
CA SER A 514 -20.50 16.73 9.25
C SER A 514 -19.23 16.51 8.42
N TYR A 515 -19.05 15.32 7.84
CA TYR A 515 -17.91 15.02 6.97
C TYR A 515 -17.93 15.78 5.64
N LYS A 516 -18.76 16.82 5.45
CA LYS A 516 -18.43 17.93 4.52
C LYS A 516 -17.14 18.67 4.95
N ALA A 517 -16.22 18.00 5.65
CA ALA A 517 -14.81 18.29 5.73
C ALA A 517 -14.38 18.69 4.33
N LYS A 518 -13.99 19.95 4.21
CA LYS A 518 -13.48 20.54 2.98
C LYS A 518 -12.26 19.70 2.60
N ARG A 519 -12.43 18.67 1.76
CA ARG A 519 -11.32 17.93 1.18
C ARG A 519 -10.46 18.98 0.49
N LYS A 520 -9.31 19.28 1.12
CA LYS A 520 -8.36 20.27 0.63
C LYS A 520 -7.94 19.83 -0.76
N ARG A 521 -7.83 20.83 -1.64
CA ARG A 521 -7.37 20.80 -3.05
C ARG A 521 -6.95 19.42 -3.59
N LYS A 522 -7.65 19.00 -4.66
CA LYS A 522 -7.22 17.96 -5.60
C LYS A 522 -5.76 18.21 -5.96
N VAL A 523 -4.85 17.36 -5.48
CA VAL A 523 -3.47 17.33 -5.98
C VAL A 523 -3.61 16.86 -7.42
N LYS A 524 -3.37 17.77 -8.37
CA LYS A 524 -3.40 17.43 -9.79
C LYS A 524 -2.25 16.45 -9.99
N ARG A 525 -2.55 15.18 -10.16
CA ARG A 525 -1.59 14.16 -10.55
C ARG A 525 -0.93 14.63 -11.84
N GLU A 526 0.36 14.98 -11.78
CA GLU A 526 1.15 15.04 -12.99
C GLU A 526 1.24 13.62 -13.55
N GLU A 527 1.10 13.48 -14.87
CA GLU A 527 1.08 12.16 -15.52
C GLU A 527 2.41 11.41 -15.39
N ASP A 528 3.49 12.11 -15.05
CA ASP A 528 4.79 11.50 -14.76
C ASP A 528 4.88 11.02 -13.30
N PRO A 529 5.26 9.75 -13.05
CA PRO A 529 5.48 9.21 -11.71
C PRO A 529 6.78 9.76 -11.10
N LYS A 530 6.85 11.08 -10.88
CA LYS A 530 8.04 11.73 -10.30
C LYS A 530 8.25 11.38 -8.84
N SER A 531 7.17 11.08 -8.12
CA SER A 531 7.23 10.76 -6.69
C SER A 531 7.28 9.25 -6.49
N TRP A 532 8.34 8.80 -5.83
CA TRP A 532 8.62 7.39 -5.56
C TRP A 532 7.61 6.74 -4.60
N SER A 533 6.83 7.52 -3.86
CA SER A 533 5.76 7.00 -3.00
C SER A 533 4.53 6.51 -3.77
N TRP A 534 4.45 6.69 -5.09
CA TRP A 534 3.28 6.31 -5.91
C TRP A 534 3.45 5.03 -6.72
N PHE A 535 4.58 4.34 -6.60
CA PHE A 535 4.85 3.11 -7.33
C PHE A 535 5.72 2.16 -6.51
N VAL A 536 5.76 0.89 -6.92
CA VAL A 536 6.76 -0.06 -6.43
C VAL A 536 8.01 0.11 -7.27
N ALA A 537 9.11 0.54 -6.63
CA ALA A 537 10.42 0.60 -7.25
C ALA A 537 11.08 -0.78 -7.14
N VAL A 538 11.66 -1.27 -8.23
CA VAL A 538 12.33 -2.57 -8.27
C VAL A 538 13.72 -2.38 -8.83
N HIS A 539 14.74 -2.80 -8.07
CA HIS A 539 16.11 -2.88 -8.57
C HIS A 539 16.44 -4.32 -8.97
N GLY A 540 16.95 -4.50 -10.19
CA GLY A 540 17.47 -5.79 -10.67
C GLY A 540 17.21 -6.02 -12.16
N THR A 541 17.54 -7.22 -12.63
CA THR A 541 17.31 -7.64 -14.02
C THR A 541 15.82 -7.71 -14.35
N LYS A 542 15.42 -7.22 -15.53
CA LYS A 542 14.04 -7.38 -16.01
C LYS A 542 13.74 -8.87 -16.23
N PRO A 543 12.59 -9.40 -15.77
CA PRO A 543 12.26 -10.79 -16.04
C PRO A 543 12.14 -11.02 -17.56
N PRO A 544 12.63 -12.16 -18.08
CA PRO A 544 12.53 -12.47 -19.50
C PRO A 544 11.06 -12.52 -19.91
N ALA A 545 10.76 -12.01 -21.11
CA ALA A 545 9.39 -12.05 -21.63
C ALA A 545 8.90 -13.51 -21.66
N PRO A 546 7.67 -13.79 -21.18
CA PRO A 546 7.13 -15.15 -21.21
C PRO A 546 7.12 -15.67 -22.65
N LEU A 547 7.69 -16.86 -22.86
CA LEU A 547 7.80 -17.51 -24.17
C LEU A 547 6.44 -17.53 -24.88
N GLY A 548 6.37 -16.93 -26.06
CA GLY A 548 5.17 -16.88 -26.91
C GLY A 548 4.36 -15.58 -26.83
N VAL A 549 4.70 -14.64 -25.94
CA VAL A 549 4.16 -13.28 -26.00
C VAL A 549 5.05 -12.44 -26.91
N LEU A 550 4.54 -12.09 -28.10
CA LEU A 550 5.23 -11.14 -28.97
C LEU A 550 5.45 -9.83 -28.21
N PRO A 551 6.65 -9.22 -28.30
CA PRO A 551 6.94 -7.97 -27.61
C PRO A 551 5.87 -6.94 -27.99
N PHE A 552 5.18 -6.41 -26.98
CA PHE A 552 4.16 -5.38 -27.17
C PHE A 552 4.88 -4.13 -27.69
N LYS A 553 4.96 -3.96 -29.02
CA LYS A 553 5.44 -2.72 -29.62
C LYS A 553 4.54 -1.61 -29.09
N SER A 554 5.07 -0.68 -28.30
CA SER A 554 4.30 0.44 -27.78
C SER A 554 3.78 1.28 -28.95
N VAL A 555 2.48 1.17 -29.26
CA VAL A 555 1.90 1.59 -30.55
C VAL A 555 1.88 3.12 -30.76
N ASN A 556 2.36 3.97 -29.84
CA ASN A 556 1.99 5.40 -29.89
C ASN A 556 3.06 6.46 -29.55
N ARG A 557 4.36 6.19 -29.71
CA ARG A 557 5.36 7.28 -29.75
C ARG A 557 5.93 7.39 -31.15
N LYS A 558 5.38 8.33 -31.91
CA LYS A 558 5.70 8.62 -33.31
C LYS A 558 6.71 9.76 -33.45
N ASP A 559 7.52 10.00 -32.42
CA ASP A 559 8.66 10.91 -32.48
C ASP A 559 9.93 10.06 -32.58
N GLU A 560 10.42 10.03 -33.82
CA GLU A 560 11.58 9.34 -34.34
C GLU A 560 12.84 10.15 -33.96
N THR A 561 13.73 9.63 -33.10
CA THR A 561 15.20 9.82 -33.15
C THR A 561 16.00 9.19 -31.99
N ASP A 562 15.43 8.33 -31.13
CA ASP A 562 16.27 7.59 -30.19
C ASP A 562 16.87 6.36 -30.87
N GLU A 563 18.14 6.48 -31.25
CA GLU A 563 19.07 5.35 -31.35
C GLU A 563 19.11 4.68 -29.97
N GLU A 564 18.13 3.81 -29.68
CA GLU A 564 18.19 2.87 -28.56
C GLU A 564 19.40 1.97 -28.80
N SER A 565 20.56 2.44 -28.33
CA SER A 565 21.71 1.65 -27.89
C SER A 565 21.20 0.31 -27.39
N ASP A 566 21.78 -0.79 -27.89
CA ASP A 566 21.58 -2.17 -27.40
C ASP A 566 22.03 -2.25 -25.93
N ASP A 567 21.31 -1.56 -25.06
CA ASP A 567 21.50 -1.47 -23.63
C ASP A 567 21.25 -2.86 -23.07
N ASP A 568 22.31 -3.65 -22.92
CA ASP A 568 22.32 -5.01 -22.37
C ASP A 568 21.20 -5.19 -21.32
N GLU A 569 20.16 -5.96 -21.69
CA GLU A 569 19.02 -6.25 -20.81
C GLU A 569 19.44 -7.02 -19.55
N SER A 570 20.68 -7.52 -19.53
CA SER A 570 21.32 -8.23 -18.42
C SER A 570 21.82 -7.33 -17.29
N VAL A 571 21.93 -6.01 -17.51
CA VAL A 571 22.41 -5.08 -16.47
C VAL A 571 21.27 -4.74 -15.52
N ASP A 572 21.55 -4.82 -14.22
CA ASP A 572 20.62 -4.39 -13.17
C ASP A 572 20.23 -2.92 -13.34
N LYS A 573 18.93 -2.67 -13.35
CA LYS A 573 18.34 -1.35 -13.60
C LYS A 573 17.21 -1.11 -12.62
N TRP A 574 16.83 0.16 -12.47
CA TRP A 574 15.63 0.54 -11.72
C TRP A 574 14.38 0.48 -12.59
N TRP A 575 13.33 -0.11 -12.04
CA TRP A 575 12.02 -0.23 -12.66
C TRP A 575 10.93 0.30 -11.75
N ALA A 576 9.85 0.78 -12.34
CA ALA A 576 8.67 1.28 -11.64
C ALA A 576 7.41 0.53 -12.10
N ILE A 577 6.61 0.10 -11.13
CA ILE A 577 5.27 -0.48 -11.34
C ILE A 577 4.27 0.37 -10.56
N ASP A 578 3.53 1.22 -11.27
CA ASP A 578 2.73 2.32 -10.70
C ASP A 578 1.22 2.07 -10.71
N LYS A 579 0.75 1.11 -11.50
CA LYS A 579 -0.68 0.77 -11.61
C LYS A 579 -1.03 -0.34 -10.62
N PRO A 580 -2.09 -0.18 -9.80
CA PRO A 580 -2.53 -1.23 -8.89
C PRO A 580 -2.78 -2.59 -9.56
N ALA A 581 -3.41 -2.59 -10.72
CA ALA A 581 -3.65 -3.81 -11.49
C ALA A 581 -2.36 -4.52 -11.90
N GLU A 582 -1.30 -3.79 -12.22
CA GLU A 582 0.01 -4.36 -12.57
C GLU A 582 0.74 -4.88 -11.33
N ILE A 583 0.63 -4.23 -10.17
CA ILE A 583 1.17 -4.74 -8.90
C ILE A 583 0.48 -6.06 -8.51
N ARG A 584 -0.84 -6.19 -8.74
CA ARG A 584 -1.56 -7.46 -8.53
C ARG A 584 -1.11 -8.57 -9.48
N LYS A 585 -0.83 -8.22 -10.74
CA LYS A 585 -0.20 -9.18 -11.66
C LYS A 585 1.20 -9.58 -11.19
N LEU A 586 1.99 -8.64 -10.65
CA LEU A 586 3.31 -8.93 -10.09
C LEU A 586 3.21 -9.94 -8.93
N MET A 587 2.27 -9.75 -7.99
CA MET A 587 2.04 -10.71 -6.91
C MET A 587 1.67 -12.11 -7.43
N THR A 588 0.78 -12.16 -8.43
CA THR A 588 0.41 -13.41 -9.10
C THR A 588 1.61 -14.05 -9.82
N TRP A 589 2.45 -13.23 -10.44
CA TRP A 589 3.67 -13.64 -11.11
C TRP A 589 4.66 -14.28 -10.14
N ILE A 590 4.94 -13.61 -9.01
CA ILE A 590 5.83 -14.10 -7.94
C ILE A 590 5.30 -15.43 -7.40
N SER A 591 4.00 -15.48 -7.08
CA SER A 591 3.35 -16.68 -6.53
C SER A 591 3.39 -17.87 -7.50
N THR A 592 3.16 -17.62 -8.79
CA THR A 592 3.17 -18.66 -9.83
C THR A 592 4.59 -19.11 -10.14
N LYS A 593 5.53 -18.17 -10.32
CA LYS A 593 6.93 -18.47 -10.67
C LYS A 593 7.60 -19.32 -9.59
N TYR A 594 7.37 -18.99 -8.33
CA TYR A 594 8.00 -19.67 -7.19
C TYR A 594 7.10 -20.73 -6.54
N ARG A 595 5.96 -21.07 -7.16
CA ARG A 595 5.01 -22.11 -6.72
C ARG A 595 4.52 -21.96 -5.27
N LEU A 596 4.25 -20.72 -4.86
CA LEU A 596 3.75 -20.41 -3.51
C LEU A 596 2.33 -20.94 -3.26
N ASP A 597 1.57 -21.21 -4.33
CA ASP A 597 0.19 -21.73 -4.27
C ASP A 597 0.11 -23.26 -4.08
N GLU A 598 1.23 -23.98 -4.17
CA GLU A 598 1.22 -25.44 -3.99
C GLU A 598 1.16 -25.74 -2.48
N ASP A 599 0.01 -26.23 -2.03
CA ASP A 599 -0.20 -26.72 -0.67
C ASP A 599 0.80 -27.86 -0.38
N GLU A 600 1.58 -27.73 0.69
CA GLU A 600 2.61 -28.71 1.09
C GLU A 600 2.04 -30.12 1.34
N GLU A 601 0.72 -30.26 1.51
CA GLU A 601 0.02 -31.52 1.80
C GLU A 601 0.00 -32.55 0.65
N SER A 602 0.60 -32.26 -0.52
CA SER A 602 0.57 -33.18 -1.67
C SER A 602 1.88 -33.92 -1.96
N VAL A 603 2.90 -33.79 -1.10
CA VAL A 603 4.10 -34.62 -1.18
C VAL A 603 3.77 -36.00 -0.57
N ASP A 604 3.14 -36.86 -1.37
CA ASP A 604 3.15 -38.30 -1.12
C ASP A 604 4.64 -38.73 -1.08
N ASP A 605 5.07 -39.28 0.05
CA ASP A 605 6.40 -39.78 0.45
C ASP A 605 6.97 -40.92 -0.46
N SER A 606 6.64 -40.92 -1.76
CA SER A 606 7.19 -41.87 -2.72
C SER A 606 8.58 -41.43 -3.16
N ASP A 607 9.51 -41.74 -2.27
CA ASP A 607 10.96 -41.83 -2.41
C ASP A 607 11.39 -42.41 -3.77
N SER A 608 11.71 -41.53 -4.72
CA SER A 608 12.48 -41.91 -5.92
C SER A 608 13.64 -40.94 -6.07
N VAL A 609 14.69 -41.28 -5.32
CA VAL A 609 16.04 -40.74 -5.40
C VAL A 609 16.51 -40.76 -6.86
N VAL A 610 16.37 -39.63 -7.55
CA VAL A 610 17.09 -39.37 -8.80
C VAL A 610 18.28 -38.50 -8.42
N THR A 611 19.42 -39.17 -8.20
CA THR A 611 20.74 -38.57 -8.07
C THR A 611 21.09 -37.79 -9.34
N GLY A 612 20.81 -36.49 -9.35
CA GLY A 612 21.36 -35.54 -10.32
C GLY A 612 22.72 -35.00 -9.85
N PRO A 613 23.60 -34.61 -10.79
CA PRO A 613 24.99 -34.30 -10.48
C PRO A 613 25.12 -33.00 -9.67
N ASP A 614 25.63 -33.19 -8.46
CA ASP A 614 26.49 -32.33 -7.66
C ASP A 614 26.91 -31.01 -8.33
N LEU A 615 26.14 -29.95 -8.08
CA LEU A 615 26.52 -28.57 -8.33
C LEU A 615 26.45 -27.82 -7.00
N GLY A 616 27.59 -27.80 -6.31
CA GLY A 616 28.09 -26.75 -5.41
C GLY A 616 27.09 -26.04 -4.52
N ASP A 617 27.11 -26.44 -3.24
CA ASP A 617 26.44 -25.84 -2.09
C ASP A 617 26.49 -24.29 -2.04
N ILE A 618 25.31 -23.67 -2.19
CA ILE A 618 24.93 -22.49 -1.41
C ILE A 618 23.65 -22.88 -0.68
N ASP A 619 23.84 -23.44 0.51
CA ASP A 619 22.81 -23.97 1.39
C ASP A 619 22.00 -22.84 2.04
N MET A 620 21.17 -22.15 1.26
CA MET A 620 20.03 -21.42 1.82
C MET A 620 18.88 -22.40 1.98
N SER A 621 18.54 -22.72 3.23
CA SER A 621 17.40 -23.57 3.56
C SER A 621 16.18 -23.16 2.70
N PRO A 622 15.65 -24.06 1.85
CA PRO A 622 14.59 -23.75 0.90
C PRO A 622 13.35 -23.11 1.55
N GLN A 623 13.13 -23.38 2.84
CA GLN A 623 12.00 -22.88 3.62
C GLN A 623 12.10 -21.38 3.96
N SER A 624 13.30 -20.84 4.25
CA SER A 624 13.46 -19.40 4.53
C SER A 624 13.04 -18.56 3.32
N SER A 625 13.43 -19.02 2.13
CA SER A 625 13.08 -18.35 0.87
C SER A 625 11.57 -18.32 0.59
N ARG A 626 10.80 -19.33 1.03
CA ARG A 626 9.34 -19.36 0.79
C ARG A 626 8.62 -18.36 1.69
N LEU A 627 9.00 -18.28 2.97
CA LEU A 627 8.39 -17.33 3.92
C LEU A 627 8.70 -15.88 3.53
N GLU A 628 9.93 -15.59 3.10
CA GLU A 628 10.32 -14.27 2.60
C GLU A 628 9.52 -13.86 1.36
N LEU A 629 9.30 -14.78 0.41
CA LEU A 629 8.46 -14.54 -0.76
C LEU A 629 6.98 -14.33 -0.40
N LEU A 630 6.45 -15.09 0.56
CA LEU A 630 5.08 -14.88 1.06
C LEU A 630 4.94 -13.52 1.76
N ALA A 631 5.96 -13.11 2.53
CA ALA A 631 6.01 -11.80 3.16
C ALA A 631 6.06 -10.69 2.10
N LEU A 632 6.88 -10.83 1.05
CA LEU A 632 6.94 -9.90 -0.08
C LEU A 632 5.56 -9.76 -0.76
N VAL A 633 4.87 -10.87 -1.04
CA VAL A 633 3.51 -10.84 -1.61
C VAL A 633 2.53 -10.14 -0.68
N GLY A 634 2.59 -10.40 0.63
CA GLY A 634 1.76 -9.71 1.62
C GLY A 634 2.01 -8.19 1.65
N ASN A 635 3.28 -7.78 1.69
CA ASN A 635 3.69 -6.37 1.70
C ASN A 635 3.24 -5.64 0.41
N LEU A 636 3.31 -6.31 -0.75
CA LEU A 636 2.79 -5.78 -2.02
C LEU A 636 1.26 -5.62 -2.01
N GLU A 637 0.53 -6.54 -1.36
CA GLU A 637 -0.94 -6.47 -1.24
C GLU A 637 -1.37 -5.29 -0.33
N ASP A 638 -0.63 -5.05 0.75
CA ASP A 638 -0.86 -3.92 1.64
C ASP A 638 -0.58 -2.59 0.93
N PHE A 639 0.54 -2.49 0.22
CA PHE A 639 0.88 -1.31 -0.57
C PHE A 639 -0.16 -1.03 -1.67
N VAL A 640 -0.56 -2.05 -2.45
CA VAL A 640 -1.53 -1.85 -3.54
C VAL A 640 -2.89 -1.43 -3.01
N SER A 641 -3.31 -1.96 -1.86
CA SER A 641 -4.56 -1.55 -1.21
C SER A 641 -4.54 -0.08 -0.81
N GLY A 642 -3.43 0.40 -0.23
CA GLY A 642 -3.22 1.81 0.09
C GLY A 642 -3.20 2.69 -1.17
N LEU A 643 -2.53 2.23 -2.23
CA LEU A 643 -2.45 2.94 -3.50
C LEU A 643 -3.82 3.07 -4.19
N GLU A 644 -4.65 2.03 -4.19
CA GLU A 644 -6.01 2.07 -4.73
C GLU A 644 -6.91 3.09 -4.00
N TYR A 645 -6.76 3.22 -2.68
CA TYR A 645 -7.44 4.25 -1.90
C TYR A 645 -6.98 5.65 -2.32
N ARG A 646 -5.67 5.89 -2.40
CA ARG A 646 -5.07 7.18 -2.78
C ARG A 646 -5.46 7.61 -4.20
N LEU A 647 -5.51 6.67 -5.14
CA LEU A 647 -5.89 6.96 -6.53
C LEU A 647 -7.35 7.38 -6.68
N ARG A 648 -8.26 6.74 -5.93
CA ARG A 648 -9.69 7.08 -5.94
C ARG A 648 -9.93 8.52 -5.47
N ASP A 649 -9.19 8.95 -4.46
CA ASP A 649 -9.26 10.32 -3.96
C ASP A 649 -8.80 11.35 -5.00
N SER A 650 -7.83 10.98 -5.84
CA SER A 650 -7.28 11.86 -6.87
C SER A 650 -8.23 12.12 -8.04
N GLU A 651 -9.14 11.19 -8.37
CA GLU A 651 -10.02 11.33 -9.54
C GLU A 651 -11.16 12.33 -9.31
N GLY A 652 -11.44 12.71 -8.06
CA GLY A 652 -12.50 13.66 -7.73
C GLY A 652 -13.90 13.09 -7.90
N ALA A 653 -14.02 11.77 -8.14
CA ALA A 653 -15.19 11.02 -7.73
C ALA A 653 -15.19 11.08 -6.19
N GLY A 654 -15.78 12.14 -5.64
CA GLY A 654 -15.84 12.33 -4.20
C GLY A 654 -16.23 11.00 -3.56
N VAL A 655 -15.37 10.48 -2.68
CA VAL A 655 -15.57 9.25 -1.90
C VAL A 655 -16.94 9.22 -1.21
N LEU A 656 -17.53 10.40 -1.07
CA LEU A 656 -18.90 10.61 -0.69
C LEU A 656 -19.70 10.88 -1.97
N GLY A 657 -20.04 9.83 -2.70
CA GLY A 657 -21.07 9.81 -3.74
C GLY A 657 -22.47 10.19 -3.23
N LEU A 658 -22.54 10.92 -2.12
CA LEU A 658 -23.67 11.73 -1.70
C LEU A 658 -23.56 13.07 -2.42
N GLY A 659 -23.54 13.05 -3.75
CA GLY A 659 -23.98 14.23 -4.49
C GLY A 659 -25.33 14.60 -3.91
N ASP A 660 -25.51 15.84 -3.44
CA ASP A 660 -26.62 16.31 -2.59
C ASP A 660 -27.97 15.66 -2.96
N ILE A 661 -28.25 14.44 -2.44
CA ILE A 661 -29.49 13.71 -2.76
C ILE A 661 -30.68 14.48 -2.16
N ASN A 662 -30.41 15.36 -1.18
CA ASN A 662 -31.36 16.30 -0.60
C ASN A 662 -31.60 17.60 -1.39
N SER A 663 -30.93 17.81 -2.53
CA SER A 663 -31.22 18.98 -3.39
C SER A 663 -32.47 18.81 -4.28
N GLY A 664 -33.05 17.60 -4.30
CA GLY A 664 -34.29 17.28 -5.00
C GLY A 664 -35.59 17.74 -4.32
N LYS A 665 -35.55 18.62 -3.32
CA LYS A 665 -36.77 19.35 -2.91
C LYS A 665 -37.08 20.38 -3.97
N GLY A 666 -37.83 19.95 -4.98
CA GLY A 666 -38.46 20.82 -5.96
C GLY A 666 -39.10 22.01 -5.25
N LYS A 667 -38.62 23.22 -5.57
CA LYS A 667 -39.40 24.43 -5.39
C LYS A 667 -40.65 24.26 -6.26
N THR A 668 -41.73 23.76 -5.68
CA THR A 668 -43.06 23.92 -6.26
C THR A 668 -43.30 25.43 -6.31
N LYS A 669 -43.14 26.02 -7.50
CA LYS A 669 -43.67 27.36 -7.78
C LYS A 669 -45.18 27.24 -7.63
N VAL A 670 -45.70 27.74 -6.53
CA VAL A 670 -47.13 28.06 -6.41
C VAL A 670 -47.37 29.19 -7.40
N ALA A 671 -48.19 28.92 -8.42
CA ALA A 671 -48.71 29.90 -9.35
C ALA A 671 -50.04 30.44 -8.84
#